data_AF-A0AB38BVW6-F1
#
_entry.id   AF-A0AB38BVW6-F1
#
_cell.length_a   1.000
_cell.length_b   1.000
_cell.length_c   1.000
_cell.angle_alpha   90.00
_cell.angle_beta   90.00
_cell.angle_gamma   90.00
#
_symmetry.space_group_name_H-M   'P 1'
#
loop_
_entity.id
_entity.type
_entity.pdbx_description
1 polymer ?
#
loop_
_entity_poly.entity_id
_entity_poly.type
_entity_poly.pdbx_seq_one_letter_code
_entity_poly.pdbx_strand_id
1 'polypeptide(L)'
;MTKLEIGPVVADDFETWLNTRTKWLQTAARMLIDSKRQLTHAEIQSLARLCKLEAKDEADPGFQTVTPGTLSQAANRPSLRIDEILDVHGLNAIKPGANLPFGKSNLSVIYGQNGTGKSGFARLLKQICGSRSKDEIHSNVFDPAPTACRAHFKVSIDGKANDVHWDIPSGPHKALRHAQVFDSKAAQQYMGRTEACYEPSRMKFVSALIATADAVSAELAGEKALLSKALPAVPEGLNQTAEAKWLLGLKGTTTLATIEKECLYTDQHDRERIDSEALLAEKDIAGRLMAIGKEKTALTNIVAALSALQLGLNDAVGTELENLKNTATKARSVCDEAAAAIFGKAELEGVGTATWQQMWQQARAYSTATAYVEMDFPNVSADSRCVLCHQTLSEDAKVRLTGFEKFVTDGLETAAKKAENDFADRKKRLPTLPGQADWIVHMSTLGFEEADGIAWLGTLRSRRDQIVLGTPTTILQPFDWSRINEAAKAKSTGLIEEEANLSSLLKDEHRQAMQGLVRQLQAKQWLNQNKASIVAERARLIAVAAIDKASRSAATNSLTTKKNELAKTELDAGYQSRFLDELKRLGGHRLPIAPQSKSGGKGKITFGLNLVGANGTHGLDYILSEGETRIAALAAFLADTTGSNQLAPFIFDDPISSLDQDFEEKVVERLVALSETRQVIIFTHRLSLVAQVEAVAKKWESIPGMPSVKPTLTSLQRMAKTAGIVATASARDLKPESAVRGLIDNAITRLKKHQENADVDAYEALGKSACSDFRIIVEKTIEFILLADVVGRFRRAINTQGKLHKVAKVTNEDCLFIDDLMTRYSVFEHAQSDELSSSALELDVFEADVLALQKWIAEFGSRAS
;
A
#
# COMPACT_ATOMS: atom_id res chain seq x y z
N MET A 1 17.41 38.11 38.14
CA MET A 1 17.51 36.77 37.52
C MET A 1 17.48 35.74 38.63
N THR A 2 16.28 35.37 39.06
CA THR A 2 16.05 34.25 39.99
C THR A 2 15.98 32.97 39.16
N LYS A 3 16.73 31.95 39.58
CA LYS A 3 16.71 30.61 38.98
C LYS A 3 15.27 30.10 39.00
N LEU A 4 14.70 29.87 37.81
CA LEU A 4 13.49 29.08 37.64
C LEU A 4 13.83 27.66 38.09
N GLU A 5 13.40 27.31 39.30
CA GLU A 5 13.36 25.91 39.75
C GLU A 5 12.49 25.13 38.78
N ILE A 6 13.08 24.09 38.18
CA ILE A 6 12.38 23.15 37.31
C ILE A 6 11.44 22.35 38.21
N GLY A 7 10.16 22.73 38.21
CA GLY A 7 9.10 21.97 38.87
C GLY A 7 9.01 20.54 38.32
N PRO A 8 8.34 19.62 39.04
CA PRO A 8 8.28 18.21 38.69
C PRO A 8 7.70 18.03 37.28
N VAL A 9 8.27 17.10 36.52
CA VAL A 9 7.84 16.76 35.15
C VAL A 9 6.39 16.25 35.20
N VAL A 10 5.43 17.14 34.92
CA VAL A 10 4.03 16.77 34.75
C VAL A 10 3.95 15.90 33.51
N ALA A 11 3.42 14.68 33.65
CA ALA A 11 3.21 13.78 32.53
C ALA A 11 2.29 14.45 31.50
N ASP A 12 2.80 14.66 30.28
CA ASP A 12 2.03 15.21 29.17
C ASP A 12 1.15 14.09 28.58
N ASP A 13 -0.17 14.27 28.58
CA ASP A 13 -1.14 13.34 27.98
C ASP A 13 -0.80 13.03 26.51
N PHE A 14 -0.21 13.99 25.79
CA PHE A 14 0.21 13.78 24.41
C PHE A 14 1.43 12.85 24.30
N GLU A 15 2.43 12.99 25.16
CA GLU A 15 3.60 12.10 25.19
C GLU A 15 3.22 10.70 25.65
N THR A 16 2.29 10.60 26.61
CA THR A 16 1.72 9.31 27.04
C THR A 16 1.04 8.61 25.88
N TRP A 17 0.21 9.32 25.11
CA TRP A 17 -0.41 8.78 23.89
C TRP A 17 0.64 8.34 22.85
N LEU A 18 1.69 9.13 22.64
CA LEU A 18 2.74 8.83 21.66
C LEU A 18 3.51 7.55 22.03
N ASN A 19 3.79 7.35 23.33
CA ASN A 19 4.46 6.15 23.85
C ASN A 19 3.57 4.88 23.83
N THR A 20 2.28 4.98 23.53
CA THR A 20 1.39 3.83 23.28
C THR A 20 1.37 3.37 21.82
N ARG A 21 2.10 4.06 20.92
CA ARG A 21 2.16 3.72 19.48
C ARG A 21 3.20 2.63 19.21
N THR A 22 3.30 2.19 17.96
CA THR A 22 4.33 1.22 17.51
C THR A 22 5.74 1.76 17.76
N LYS A 23 6.68 0.86 18.08
CA LYS A 23 8.07 1.20 18.44
C LYS A 23 8.78 1.94 17.32
N TRP A 24 8.56 1.57 16.06
CA TRP A 24 9.15 2.30 14.93
C TRP A 24 8.62 3.76 14.85
N LEU A 25 7.36 3.99 15.20
CA LEU A 25 6.76 5.33 15.21
C LEU A 25 7.25 6.17 16.40
N GLN A 26 7.47 5.54 17.55
CA GLN A 26 8.16 6.17 18.68
C GLN A 26 9.60 6.56 18.31
N THR A 27 10.28 5.72 17.54
CA THR A 27 11.63 6.01 17.02
C THR A 27 11.59 7.19 16.04
N ALA A 28 10.64 7.19 15.10
CA ALA A 28 10.44 8.30 14.17
C ALA A 28 10.16 9.61 14.92
N ALA A 29 9.34 9.55 15.97
CA ALA A 29 9.08 10.69 16.85
C ALA A 29 10.35 11.20 17.54
N ARG A 30 11.18 10.30 18.09
CA ARG A 30 12.46 10.68 18.71
C ARG A 30 13.40 11.36 17.71
N MET A 31 13.54 10.79 16.51
CA MET A 31 14.38 11.36 15.45
C MET A 31 13.91 12.75 15.01
N LEU A 32 12.60 12.98 14.90
CA LEU A 32 12.04 14.29 14.56
C LEU A 32 12.29 15.32 15.68
N ILE A 33 12.20 14.91 16.94
CA ILE A 33 12.46 15.78 18.11
C ILE A 33 13.94 16.19 18.14
N ASP A 34 14.86 15.23 17.98
CA ASP A 34 16.30 15.47 18.08
C ASP A 34 16.83 16.28 16.89
N SER A 35 16.37 15.96 15.68
CA SER A 35 16.85 16.61 14.46
C SER A 35 16.23 18.00 14.23
N LYS A 36 15.02 18.25 14.78
CA LYS A 36 14.22 19.48 14.55
C LYS A 36 14.04 19.80 13.05
N ARG A 37 14.11 18.80 12.17
CA ARG A 37 13.94 18.90 10.72
C ARG A 37 13.12 17.73 10.17
N GLN A 38 12.75 17.79 8.90
CA GLN A 38 12.25 16.62 8.19
C GLN A 38 13.35 15.57 8.06
N LEU A 39 12.97 14.29 8.13
CA LEU A 39 13.89 13.16 8.00
C LEU A 39 14.36 13.02 6.55
N THR A 40 15.62 12.63 6.39
CA THR A 40 16.25 12.31 5.10
C THR A 40 15.77 10.97 4.58
N HIS A 41 15.96 10.71 3.28
CA HIS A 41 15.58 9.45 2.66
C HIS A 41 16.25 8.23 3.34
N ALA A 42 17.53 8.33 3.73
CA ALA A 42 18.24 7.26 4.44
C ALA A 42 17.63 6.97 5.84
N GLU A 43 17.17 8.01 6.54
CA GLU A 43 16.47 7.86 7.82
C GLU A 43 15.09 7.19 7.62
N ILE A 44 14.37 7.53 6.55
CA ILE A 44 13.11 6.86 6.18
C ILE A 44 13.32 5.39 5.86
N GLN A 45 14.40 5.03 5.14
CA GLN A 45 14.75 3.62 4.86
C GLN A 45 15.05 2.83 6.14
N SER A 46 15.76 3.44 7.08
CA SER A 46 16.01 2.84 8.40
C SER A 46 14.70 2.59 9.17
N LEU A 47 13.77 3.54 9.12
CA LEU A 47 12.45 3.39 9.73
C LEU A 47 11.60 2.31 9.03
N ALA A 48 11.67 2.19 7.70
CA ALA A 48 11.01 1.13 6.96
C ALA A 48 11.56 -0.27 7.34
N ARG A 49 12.88 -0.38 7.55
CA ARG A 49 13.51 -1.59 8.10
C ARG A 49 12.99 -1.92 9.50
N LEU A 50 12.98 -0.95 10.42
CA LEU A 50 12.46 -1.14 11.79
C LEU A 50 10.97 -1.51 11.80
N CYS A 51 10.17 -0.91 10.92
CA CYS A 51 8.76 -1.23 10.73
C CYS A 51 8.56 -2.70 10.31
N LYS A 52 9.40 -3.22 9.40
CA LYS A 52 9.41 -4.65 9.02
C LYS A 52 9.82 -5.58 10.15
N LEU A 53 10.85 -5.20 10.94
CA LEU A 53 11.30 -6.00 12.08
C LEU A 53 10.22 -6.07 13.17
N GLU A 54 9.59 -4.94 13.49
CA GLU A 54 8.48 -4.89 14.43
C GLU A 54 7.29 -5.73 13.94
N ALA A 55 6.99 -5.71 12.64
CA ALA A 55 5.94 -6.57 12.06
C ALA A 55 6.27 -8.07 12.16
N LYS A 56 7.54 -8.45 12.31
CA LYS A 56 7.97 -9.83 12.55
C LYS A 56 8.14 -10.16 14.04
N ASP A 57 7.85 -9.21 14.92
CA ASP A 57 8.07 -9.33 16.36
C ASP A 57 9.56 -9.55 16.72
N GLU A 58 10.47 -9.05 15.86
CA GLU A 58 11.93 -9.11 16.05
C GLU A 58 12.43 -7.87 16.82
N ALA A 59 13.34 -8.08 17.77
CA ALA A 59 13.97 -6.99 18.54
C ALA A 59 15.16 -6.39 17.78
N ASP A 60 15.32 -5.06 17.89
CA ASP A 60 16.44 -4.33 17.28
C ASP A 60 16.89 -3.20 18.22
N PRO A 61 18.20 -2.98 18.42
CA PRO A 61 18.70 -1.90 19.28
C PRO A 61 18.39 -0.50 18.73
N GLY A 62 17.99 -0.39 17.46
CA GLY A 62 17.58 0.86 16.83
C GLY A 62 16.21 1.37 17.25
N PHE A 63 15.40 0.60 18.00
CA PHE A 63 14.15 1.10 18.57
C PHE A 63 14.42 2.09 19.70
N GLN A 64 13.86 3.29 19.57
CA GLN A 64 13.97 4.37 20.55
C GLN A 64 12.59 4.78 21.06
N THR A 65 12.54 5.33 22.28
CA THR A 65 11.33 5.84 22.91
C THR A 65 11.44 7.34 23.17
N VAL A 66 10.30 8.03 23.27
CA VAL A 66 10.29 9.47 23.59
C VAL A 66 10.31 9.63 25.10
N THR A 67 11.39 10.22 25.61
CA THR A 67 11.52 10.54 27.04
C THR A 67 10.45 11.57 27.44
N PRO A 68 9.70 11.33 28.54
CA PRO A 68 8.74 12.30 29.05
C PRO A 68 9.39 13.68 29.33
N GLY A 69 8.72 14.75 28.94
CA GLY A 69 9.13 16.15 29.08
C GLY A 69 9.89 16.73 27.88
N THR A 70 10.23 15.92 26.86
CA THR A 70 11.08 16.38 25.73
C THR A 70 10.33 17.35 24.80
N LEU A 71 9.03 17.13 24.56
CA LEU A 71 8.23 18.02 23.71
C LEU A 71 7.95 19.37 24.38
N SER A 72 7.81 19.37 25.71
CA SER A 72 7.64 20.59 26.52
C SER A 72 8.88 21.49 26.48
N GLN A 73 10.09 20.91 26.47
CA GLN A 73 11.33 21.69 26.34
C GLN A 73 11.55 22.26 24.92
N ALA A 74 11.08 21.55 23.88
CA ALA A 74 11.16 22.01 22.49
C ALA A 74 10.20 23.18 22.17
N ALA A 75 9.25 23.50 23.05
CA ALA A 75 8.30 24.60 22.88
C ALA A 75 8.89 25.99 23.22
N ASN A 76 10.01 26.07 23.93
CA ASN A 76 10.71 27.35 24.18
C ASN A 76 11.42 27.81 22.91
N ARG A 77 10.78 28.72 22.19
CA ARG A 77 11.36 29.35 21.00
C ARG A 77 12.13 30.62 21.37
N PRO A 78 13.21 30.93 20.63
CA PRO A 78 14.05 32.07 20.95
C PRO A 78 13.27 33.38 20.85
N SER A 79 13.48 34.28 21.81
CA SER A 79 13.01 35.65 21.76
C SER A 79 13.62 36.38 20.56
N LEU A 80 12.79 37.17 19.87
CA LEU A 80 13.18 37.88 18.66
C LEU A 80 12.90 39.37 18.81
N ARG A 81 13.89 40.20 18.44
CA ARG A 81 13.78 41.66 18.41
C ARG A 81 14.37 42.21 17.11
N ILE A 82 13.73 43.22 16.53
CA ILE A 82 14.29 44.00 15.42
C ILE A 82 14.89 45.27 16.03
N ASP A 83 16.20 45.42 15.94
CA ASP A 83 16.94 46.52 16.56
C ASP A 83 16.94 47.78 15.72
N GLU A 84 17.21 47.62 14.43
CA GLU A 84 17.35 48.73 13.50
C GLU A 84 17.17 48.26 12.06
N ILE A 85 16.59 49.13 11.22
CA ILE A 85 16.64 49.01 9.76
C ILE A 85 17.71 49.97 9.26
N LEU A 86 18.64 49.47 8.47
CA LEU A 86 19.82 50.17 7.97
C LEU A 86 19.89 50.11 6.45
N ASP A 87 20.59 51.10 5.88
CA ASP A 87 21.01 51.11 4.47
C ASP A 87 19.87 50.76 3.50
N VAL A 88 18.73 51.43 3.67
CA VAL A 88 17.55 51.17 2.83
C VAL A 88 17.71 51.82 1.46
N HIS A 89 17.55 51.03 0.39
CA HIS A 89 17.55 51.50 -1.00
C HIS A 89 16.30 51.00 -1.73
N GLY A 90 15.84 51.74 -2.75
CA GLY A 90 14.75 51.29 -3.63
C GLY A 90 13.37 51.14 -2.98
N LEU A 91 13.16 51.70 -1.77
CA LEU A 91 11.90 51.61 -1.03
C LEU A 91 11.03 52.86 -1.22
N ASN A 92 10.10 52.84 -2.18
CA ASN A 92 9.26 54.00 -2.50
C ASN A 92 10.10 55.29 -2.66
N ALA A 93 9.65 56.42 -2.10
CA ALA A 93 10.38 57.69 -2.10
C ALA A 93 11.28 57.88 -0.85
N ILE A 94 11.61 56.80 -0.13
CA ILE A 94 12.50 56.87 1.04
C ILE A 94 13.92 57.18 0.59
N LYS A 95 14.60 58.07 1.34
CA LYS A 95 15.98 58.46 1.09
C LYS A 95 16.89 57.21 0.96
N PRO A 96 17.66 57.07 -0.14
CA PRO A 96 18.67 56.02 -0.23
C PRO A 96 19.66 56.09 0.94
N GLY A 97 19.95 54.94 1.56
CA GLY A 97 20.75 54.84 2.78
C GLY A 97 20.02 55.27 4.06
N ALA A 98 18.68 55.34 4.05
CA ALA A 98 17.91 55.66 5.26
C ALA A 98 18.07 54.59 6.33
N ASN A 99 18.14 55.05 7.58
CA ASN A 99 18.21 54.22 8.78
C ASN A 99 17.00 54.52 9.68
N LEU A 100 16.46 53.51 10.36
CA LEU A 100 15.35 53.62 11.29
C LEU A 100 15.64 52.80 12.56
N PRO A 101 16.06 53.44 13.66
CA PRO A 101 16.31 52.77 14.93
C PRO A 101 15.01 52.53 15.73
N PHE A 102 14.90 51.39 16.39
CA PHE A 102 13.79 51.06 17.30
C PHE A 102 14.17 51.16 18.79
N GLY A 103 15.32 51.78 19.10
CA GLY A 103 15.81 51.93 20.48
C GLY A 103 16.04 50.60 21.21
N LYS A 104 16.20 50.67 22.54
CA LYS A 104 16.39 49.48 23.42
C LYS A 104 15.10 49.06 24.14
N SER A 105 14.06 49.89 24.10
CA SER A 105 12.77 49.60 24.73
C SER A 105 11.97 48.56 23.93
N ASN A 106 11.05 47.87 24.59
CA ASN A 106 10.08 47.01 23.92
C ASN A 106 8.92 47.79 23.28
N LEU A 107 8.78 49.09 23.51
CA LEU A 107 7.75 49.91 22.86
C LEU A 107 8.39 51.01 22.03
N SER A 108 8.14 51.01 20.72
CA SER A 108 8.63 51.99 19.77
C SER A 108 7.47 52.63 19.01
N VAL A 109 7.42 53.96 18.96
CA VAL A 109 6.40 54.71 18.22
C VAL A 109 7.09 55.59 17.18
N ILE A 110 6.86 55.25 15.91
CA ILE A 110 7.35 55.97 14.75
C ILE A 110 6.20 56.84 14.25
N TYR A 111 6.30 58.15 14.46
CA TYR A 111 5.24 59.09 14.12
C TYR A 111 5.66 60.10 13.05
N GLY A 112 4.69 60.80 12.45
CA GLY A 112 4.96 61.87 11.49
C GLY A 112 3.78 62.09 10.54
N GLN A 113 3.79 63.18 9.77
CA GLN A 113 2.71 63.51 8.85
C GLN A 113 2.51 62.45 7.74
N ASN A 114 1.39 62.53 7.01
CA ASN A 114 1.17 61.68 5.86
C ASN A 114 2.25 61.88 4.79
N GLY A 115 2.68 60.79 4.16
CA GLY A 115 3.73 60.82 3.13
C GLY A 115 5.18 60.86 3.65
N THR A 116 5.43 60.74 4.97
CA THR A 116 6.79 60.72 5.53
C THR A 116 7.53 59.38 5.42
N GLY A 117 6.89 58.35 4.84
CA GLY A 117 7.52 57.05 4.59
C GLY A 117 7.18 55.93 5.59
N LYS A 118 6.37 56.21 6.61
CA LYS A 118 5.91 55.21 7.63
C LYS A 118 5.38 53.91 7.00
N SER A 119 4.37 53.99 6.14
CA SER A 119 3.81 52.81 5.46
C SER A 119 4.81 52.15 4.51
N GLY A 120 5.82 52.88 4.01
CA GLY A 120 6.93 52.28 3.24
C GLY A 120 7.76 51.33 4.10
N PHE A 121 8.19 51.78 5.29
CA PHE A 121 8.86 50.90 6.27
C PHE A 121 7.97 49.75 6.74
N ALA A 122 6.67 49.98 6.94
CA ALA A 122 5.72 48.91 7.28
C ALA A 122 5.64 47.85 6.16
N ARG A 123 5.59 48.26 4.87
CA ARG A 123 5.62 47.34 3.72
C ARG A 123 6.92 46.54 3.64
N LEU A 124 8.06 47.19 3.89
CA LEU A 124 9.36 46.52 3.98
C LEU A 124 9.33 45.42 5.06
N LEU A 125 8.82 45.74 6.26
CA LEU A 125 8.65 44.77 7.35
C LEU A 125 7.69 43.63 6.97
N LYS A 126 6.58 43.92 6.28
CA LYS A 126 5.66 42.87 5.78
C LYS A 126 6.36 41.89 4.83
N GLN A 127 7.24 42.37 3.96
CA GLN A 127 7.95 41.53 3.00
C GLN A 127 8.93 40.57 3.68
N ILE A 128 9.84 41.10 4.50
CA ILE A 128 10.84 40.29 5.20
C ILE A 128 10.23 39.35 6.25
N CYS A 129 9.17 39.78 6.94
CA CYS A 129 8.46 38.95 7.92
C CYS A 129 7.52 37.93 7.27
N GLY A 130 7.33 37.99 5.95
CA GLY A 130 6.49 37.01 5.29
C GLY A 130 4.99 37.14 5.59
N SER A 131 4.50 38.37 5.83
CA SER A 131 3.08 38.63 6.14
C SER A 131 2.13 38.00 5.11
N ARG A 132 0.87 37.76 5.47
CA ARG A 132 -0.18 37.32 4.53
C ARG A 132 -0.77 38.47 3.73
N SER A 133 -0.65 39.69 4.24
CA SER A 133 -1.14 40.93 3.62
C SER A 133 -0.01 41.70 2.94
N LYS A 134 0.97 41.03 2.31
CA LYS A 134 2.09 41.71 1.65
C LYS A 134 1.58 42.66 0.58
N ASP A 135 2.29 43.77 0.47
CA ASP A 135 2.10 44.74 -0.60
C ASP A 135 3.32 44.71 -1.49
N GLU A 136 3.10 44.92 -2.77
CA GLU A 136 4.19 45.08 -3.71
C GLU A 136 5.01 46.33 -3.34
N ILE A 137 6.33 46.18 -3.34
CA ILE A 137 7.24 47.29 -3.11
C ILE A 137 7.68 47.81 -4.46
N HIS A 138 7.28 49.03 -4.77
CA HIS A 138 7.78 49.78 -5.91
C HIS A 138 8.86 50.75 -5.47
N SER A 139 9.89 50.90 -6.30
CA SER A 139 10.87 51.98 -6.19
C SER A 139 10.20 53.34 -6.41
N ASN A 140 10.96 54.42 -6.26
CA ASN A 140 10.46 55.75 -6.55
C ASN A 140 10.06 55.86 -8.04
N VAL A 141 8.76 55.99 -8.31
CA VAL A 141 8.22 56.06 -9.69
C VAL A 141 8.69 57.29 -10.47
N PHE A 142 9.26 58.29 -9.79
CA PHE A 142 9.83 59.48 -10.40
C PHE A 142 11.35 59.37 -10.64
N ASP A 143 11.98 58.26 -10.26
CA ASP A 143 13.39 58.01 -10.51
C ASP A 143 13.56 57.38 -11.91
N PRO A 144 14.29 58.02 -12.84
CA PRO A 144 14.53 57.47 -14.18
C PRO A 144 15.35 56.17 -14.15
N ALA A 145 16.07 55.90 -13.06
CA ALA A 145 16.87 54.69 -12.87
C ALA A 145 16.40 53.93 -11.63
N PRO A 146 15.30 53.15 -11.72
CA PRO A 146 14.72 52.47 -10.57
C PRO A 146 15.72 51.50 -9.94
N THR A 147 16.02 51.71 -8.66
CA THR A 147 16.86 50.81 -7.87
C THR A 147 15.99 49.73 -7.21
N ALA A 148 16.43 48.47 -7.25
CA ALA A 148 15.75 47.37 -6.58
C ALA A 148 15.73 47.57 -5.05
N CYS A 149 14.62 47.22 -4.40
CA CYS A 149 14.50 47.38 -2.96
C CYS A 149 15.42 46.42 -2.21
N ARG A 150 16.25 46.96 -1.32
CA ARG A 150 17.11 46.22 -0.39
C ARG A 150 17.25 46.96 0.93
N ALA A 151 17.52 46.23 1.99
CA ALA A 151 17.75 46.79 3.32
C ALA A 151 18.63 45.85 4.16
N HIS A 152 19.30 46.42 5.13
CA HIS A 152 20.04 45.71 6.16
C HIS A 152 19.26 45.77 7.49
N PHE A 153 19.13 44.67 8.20
CA PHE A 153 18.42 44.60 9.49
C PHE A 153 19.37 44.12 10.57
N LYS A 154 19.46 44.88 11.66
CA LYS A 154 20.04 44.38 12.92
C LYS A 154 18.94 43.75 13.75
N VAL A 155 19.13 42.49 14.12
CA VAL A 155 18.14 41.72 14.90
C VAL A 155 18.80 41.02 16.07
N SER A 156 18.09 40.89 17.18
CA SER A 156 18.53 40.15 18.35
C SER A 156 17.71 38.88 18.50
N ILE A 157 18.39 37.73 18.55
CA ILE A 157 17.79 36.40 18.76
C ILE A 157 18.33 35.85 20.07
N ASP A 158 17.48 35.69 21.09
CA ASP A 158 17.89 35.39 22.47
C ASP A 158 19.00 36.30 23.01
N GLY A 159 18.86 37.59 22.72
CA GLY A 159 19.81 38.64 23.14
C GLY A 159 21.13 38.65 22.36
N LYS A 160 21.32 37.75 21.38
CA LYS A 160 22.51 37.76 20.50
C LYS A 160 22.23 38.57 19.24
N ALA A 161 23.11 39.53 18.96
CA ALA A 161 23.04 40.34 17.74
C ALA A 161 23.31 39.49 16.49
N ASN A 162 22.51 39.73 15.45
CA ASN A 162 22.64 39.13 14.13
C ASN A 162 22.37 40.20 13.06
N ASP A 163 23.15 40.17 11.99
CA ASP A 163 23.00 41.05 10.83
C ASP A 163 22.29 40.29 9.70
N VAL A 164 21.22 40.87 9.16
CA VAL A 164 20.40 40.26 8.09
C VAL A 164 20.36 41.20 6.89
N HIS A 165 21.03 40.81 5.82
CA HIS A 165 20.95 41.50 4.53
C HIS A 165 19.77 40.94 3.74
N TRP A 166 18.90 41.82 3.25
CA TRP A 166 17.66 41.42 2.61
C TRP A 166 17.40 42.20 1.31
N ASP A 167 16.91 41.48 0.31
CA ASP A 167 16.40 42.01 -0.95
C ASP A 167 15.09 41.29 -1.34
N ILE A 168 14.38 41.83 -2.34
CA ILE A 168 13.11 41.26 -2.80
C ILE A 168 13.26 39.77 -3.24
N PRO A 169 14.25 39.39 -4.07
CA PRO A 169 14.41 38.00 -4.52
C PRO A 169 14.65 36.98 -3.39
N SER A 170 15.30 37.39 -2.30
CA SER A 170 15.54 36.52 -1.13
C SER A 170 14.26 36.09 -0.42
N GLY A 171 13.17 36.84 -0.58
CA GLY A 171 11.90 36.54 0.07
C GLY A 171 11.96 36.60 1.61
N PRO A 172 11.00 35.97 2.33
CA PRO A 172 10.91 36.10 3.78
C PRO A 172 12.04 35.42 4.54
N HIS A 173 12.68 36.17 5.45
CA HIS A 173 13.79 35.68 6.27
C HIS A 173 13.30 34.71 7.36
N LYS A 174 13.93 33.53 7.47
CA LYS A 174 13.47 32.42 8.33
C LYS A 174 13.23 32.84 9.79
N ALA A 175 14.13 33.63 10.38
CA ALA A 175 14.01 34.07 11.76
C ALA A 175 12.89 35.11 11.97
N LEU A 176 12.62 35.95 10.97
CA LEU A 176 11.67 37.06 11.08
C LEU A 176 10.23 36.67 10.72
N ARG A 177 10.00 35.46 10.19
CA ARG A 177 8.67 34.94 9.83
C ARG A 177 7.65 34.92 10.95
N HIS A 178 8.10 35.04 12.19
CA HIS A 178 7.25 35.05 13.35
C HIS A 178 6.83 36.45 13.81
N ALA A 179 7.49 37.50 13.33
CA ALA A 179 7.06 38.87 13.57
C ALA A 179 5.76 39.13 12.79
N GLN A 180 4.78 39.76 13.43
CA GLN A 180 3.44 39.90 12.87
C GLN A 180 3.13 41.37 12.64
N VAL A 181 2.59 41.67 11.45
CA VAL A 181 2.26 43.03 11.04
C VAL A 181 0.74 43.17 10.93
N PHE A 182 0.18 44.14 11.63
CA PHE A 182 -1.23 44.51 11.57
C PHE A 182 -1.40 45.87 10.89
N ASP A 183 -2.26 45.90 9.88
CA ASP A 183 -2.63 47.07 9.10
C ASP A 183 -4.08 46.92 8.60
N SER A 184 -4.61 47.89 7.86
CA SER A 184 -5.98 47.80 7.32
C SER A 184 -6.20 46.57 6.42
N LYS A 185 -5.20 46.14 5.65
CA LYS A 185 -5.30 44.93 4.80
C LYS A 185 -5.30 43.65 5.63
N ALA A 186 -4.47 43.57 6.67
CA ALA A 186 -4.53 42.47 7.64
C ALA A 186 -5.88 42.44 8.36
N ALA A 187 -6.43 43.58 8.74
CA ALA A 187 -7.73 43.66 9.40
C ALA A 187 -8.86 43.05 8.52
N GLN A 188 -8.88 43.38 7.23
CA GLN A 188 -9.83 42.79 6.27
C GLN A 188 -9.70 41.28 6.16
N GLN A 189 -8.48 40.72 6.22
CA GLN A 189 -8.28 39.27 6.18
C GLN A 189 -8.94 38.60 7.38
N TYR A 190 -8.79 39.14 8.59
CA TYR A 190 -9.37 38.57 9.81
C TYR A 190 -10.91 38.69 9.89
N MET A 191 -11.53 39.56 9.09
CA MET A 191 -12.99 39.61 8.96
C MET A 191 -13.56 38.50 8.04
N GLY A 192 -12.73 37.99 7.12
CA GLY A 192 -13.07 36.83 6.31
C GLY A 192 -12.81 35.50 7.01
N ARG A 193 -12.94 34.39 6.27
CA ARG A 193 -12.48 33.08 6.73
C ARG A 193 -10.98 32.97 6.47
N THR A 194 -10.19 32.88 7.53
CA THR A 194 -8.73 32.73 7.45
C THR A 194 -8.29 31.39 8.02
N GLU A 195 -7.30 30.76 7.39
CA GLU A 195 -6.55 29.68 8.04
C GLU A 195 -5.84 30.27 9.27
N ALA A 196 -5.73 29.55 10.39
CA ALA A 196 -4.98 30.04 11.55
C ALA A 196 -3.54 30.44 11.17
N CYS A 197 -3.01 31.56 11.68
CA CYS A 197 -1.61 31.97 11.46
C CYS A 197 -0.64 31.06 12.20
N TYR A 198 -1.07 30.48 13.31
CA TYR A 198 -0.30 29.53 14.08
C TYR A 198 -0.96 28.16 14.17
N GLU A 199 -0.27 27.13 13.66
CA GLU A 199 -0.54 25.74 14.01
C GLU A 199 0.28 25.39 15.27
N PRO A 200 -0.36 24.91 16.35
CA PRO A 200 0.27 24.41 17.57
C PRO A 200 1.47 23.49 17.30
N SER A 201 2.52 23.61 18.12
CA SER A 201 3.74 22.79 17.98
C SER A 201 3.43 21.29 17.95
N ARG A 202 2.51 20.82 18.79
CA ARG A 202 2.03 19.44 18.83
C ARG A 202 1.34 19.02 17.54
N MET A 203 0.49 19.87 16.96
CA MET A 203 -0.14 19.61 15.67
C MET A 203 0.88 19.56 14.52
N LYS A 204 1.85 20.48 14.48
CA LYS A 204 2.95 20.45 13.50
C LYS A 204 3.77 19.19 13.62
N PHE A 205 4.04 18.75 14.85
CA PHE A 205 4.76 17.52 15.12
C PHE A 205 3.99 16.29 14.62
N VAL A 206 2.68 16.21 14.88
CA VAL A 206 1.83 15.14 14.31
C VAL A 206 1.79 15.21 12.79
N SER A 207 1.74 16.41 12.19
CA SER A 207 1.82 16.58 10.73
C SER A 207 3.15 16.04 10.16
N ALA A 208 4.27 16.28 10.84
CA ALA A 208 5.56 15.72 10.46
C ALA A 208 5.60 14.20 10.61
N LEU A 209 4.98 13.64 11.66
CA LEU A 209 4.83 12.19 11.83
C LEU A 209 3.95 11.57 10.74
N ILE A 210 2.86 12.23 10.34
CA ILE A 210 2.01 11.78 9.23
C ILE A 210 2.83 11.71 7.94
N ALA A 211 3.55 12.79 7.61
CA ALA A 211 4.40 12.81 6.41
C ALA A 211 5.50 11.73 6.46
N THR A 212 6.07 11.47 7.64
CA THR A 212 7.07 10.42 7.84
C THR A 212 6.45 9.03 7.65
N ALA A 213 5.26 8.78 8.20
CA ALA A 213 4.54 7.53 8.05
C ALA A 213 4.11 7.28 6.59
N ASP A 214 3.64 8.32 5.89
CA ASP A 214 3.34 8.26 4.45
C ASP A 214 4.61 7.92 3.63
N ALA A 215 5.75 8.52 3.97
CA ALA A 215 7.03 8.23 3.31
C ALA A 215 7.52 6.79 3.58
N VAL A 216 7.40 6.30 4.80
CA VAL A 216 7.70 4.89 5.14
C VAL A 216 6.76 3.95 4.40
N SER A 217 5.47 4.27 4.33
CA SER A 217 4.48 3.49 3.57
C SER A 217 4.82 3.45 2.08
N ALA A 218 5.28 4.57 1.51
CA ALA A 218 5.75 4.65 0.12
C ALA A 218 7.01 3.80 -0.12
N GLU A 219 7.97 3.83 0.80
CA GLU A 219 9.18 2.98 0.71
C GLU A 219 8.81 1.49 0.73
N LEU A 220 7.94 1.08 1.66
CA LEU A 220 7.43 -0.29 1.76
C LEU A 220 6.64 -0.71 0.51
N ALA A 221 5.86 0.21 -0.07
CA ALA A 221 5.15 -0.02 -1.32
C ALA A 221 6.11 -0.20 -2.50
N GLY A 222 7.20 0.58 -2.54
CA GLY A 222 8.29 0.43 -3.51
C GLY A 222 8.97 -0.93 -3.41
N GLU A 223 9.34 -1.37 -2.20
CA GLU A 223 9.90 -2.71 -1.97
C GLU A 223 8.92 -3.82 -2.40
N LYS A 224 7.63 -3.67 -2.10
CA LYS A 224 6.59 -4.63 -2.52
C LYS A 224 6.47 -4.70 -4.03
N ALA A 225 6.60 -3.58 -4.74
CA ALA A 225 6.54 -3.55 -6.20
C ALA A 225 7.68 -4.33 -6.88
N LEU A 226 8.84 -4.43 -6.23
CA LEU A 226 9.97 -5.25 -6.70
C LEU A 226 9.71 -6.77 -6.56
N LEU A 227 8.77 -7.18 -5.70
CA LEU A 227 8.38 -8.58 -5.50
C LEU A 227 7.37 -9.03 -6.58
N SER A 228 7.81 -9.08 -7.82
CA SER A 228 7.00 -9.51 -8.96
C SER A 228 6.68 -11.02 -8.91
N LYS A 229 5.44 -11.38 -9.29
CA LYS A 229 5.01 -12.77 -9.39
C LYS A 229 5.72 -13.43 -10.58
N ALA A 230 6.54 -14.44 -10.31
CA ALA A 230 7.32 -15.17 -11.31
C ALA A 230 6.79 -16.60 -11.54
N LEU A 231 5.50 -16.84 -11.27
CA LEU A 231 4.88 -18.14 -11.46
C LEU A 231 4.49 -18.35 -12.93
N PRO A 232 4.90 -19.46 -13.58
CA PRO A 232 4.49 -19.78 -14.94
C PRO A 232 2.96 -19.88 -15.08
N ALA A 233 2.43 -19.52 -16.25
CA ALA A 233 1.01 -19.62 -16.53
C ALA A 233 0.61 -21.09 -16.73
N VAL A 234 -0.45 -21.52 -16.06
CA VAL A 234 -1.04 -22.85 -16.27
C VAL A 234 -1.63 -22.90 -17.69
N PRO A 235 -1.36 -23.95 -18.48
CA PRO A 235 -1.94 -24.12 -19.82
C PRO A 235 -3.47 -24.05 -19.79
N GLU A 236 -4.10 -23.41 -20.78
CA GLU A 236 -5.55 -23.16 -20.81
C GLU A 236 -6.41 -24.42 -20.63
N GLY A 237 -5.97 -25.55 -21.19
CA GLY A 237 -6.66 -26.84 -21.09
C GLY A 237 -6.69 -27.45 -19.67
N LEU A 238 -5.88 -26.94 -18.75
CA LEU A 238 -5.73 -27.46 -17.38
C LEU A 238 -6.37 -26.56 -16.31
N ASN A 239 -6.83 -25.35 -16.66
CA ASN A 239 -7.30 -24.35 -15.69
C ASN A 239 -8.49 -24.80 -14.82
N GLN A 240 -9.27 -25.79 -15.27
CA GLN A 240 -10.45 -26.28 -14.55
C GLN A 240 -10.15 -27.40 -13.55
N THR A 241 -8.92 -27.94 -13.53
CA THR A 241 -8.54 -29.06 -12.66
C THR A 241 -8.45 -28.63 -11.19
N ALA A 242 -8.51 -29.61 -10.28
CA ALA A 242 -8.36 -29.35 -8.84
C ALA A 242 -6.95 -28.82 -8.52
N GLU A 243 -5.94 -29.32 -9.23
CA GLU A 243 -4.52 -28.96 -9.15
C GLU A 243 -4.31 -27.48 -9.53
N ALA A 244 -4.92 -27.02 -10.63
CA ALA A 244 -4.85 -25.62 -11.03
C ALA A 244 -5.58 -24.69 -10.04
N LYS A 245 -6.75 -25.11 -9.53
CA LYS A 245 -7.48 -24.36 -8.48
C LYS A 245 -6.70 -24.28 -7.18
N TRP A 246 -6.02 -25.36 -6.77
CA TRP A 246 -5.14 -25.37 -5.61
C TRP A 246 -3.98 -24.38 -5.77
N LEU A 247 -3.33 -24.36 -6.94
CA LEU A 247 -2.24 -23.42 -7.24
C LEU A 247 -2.71 -21.96 -7.19
N LEU A 248 -3.90 -21.66 -7.73
CA LEU A 248 -4.50 -20.33 -7.63
C LEU A 248 -4.81 -19.94 -6.17
N GLY A 249 -5.08 -20.91 -5.31
CA GLY A 249 -5.31 -20.75 -3.88
C GLY A 249 -4.04 -20.72 -3.02
N LEU A 250 -2.84 -20.69 -3.60
CA LEU A 250 -1.57 -20.69 -2.86
C LEU A 250 -1.46 -19.48 -1.93
N LYS A 251 -1.11 -19.73 -0.67
CA LYS A 251 -0.91 -18.69 0.37
C LYS A 251 0.47 -18.82 0.98
N GLY A 252 0.98 -17.74 1.58
CA GLY A 252 2.23 -17.79 2.34
C GLY A 252 2.19 -18.78 3.52
N THR A 253 0.99 -19.11 4.02
CA THR A 253 0.77 -20.08 5.10
C THR A 253 0.77 -21.54 4.64
N THR A 254 0.74 -21.83 3.33
CA THR A 254 0.82 -23.20 2.81
C THR A 254 2.13 -23.82 3.26
N THR A 255 2.13 -25.07 3.76
CA THR A 255 3.38 -25.71 4.23
C THR A 255 4.19 -26.29 3.08
N LEU A 256 5.52 -26.43 3.26
CA LEU A 256 6.36 -27.11 2.27
C LEU A 256 5.90 -28.56 2.04
N ALA A 257 5.51 -29.26 3.11
CA ALA A 257 4.97 -30.62 3.02
C ALA A 257 3.69 -30.70 2.16
N THR A 258 2.80 -29.69 2.23
CA THR A 258 1.63 -29.62 1.35
C THR A 258 2.04 -29.43 -0.10
N ILE A 259 2.99 -28.54 -0.40
CA ILE A 259 3.49 -28.36 -1.78
C ILE A 259 4.11 -29.66 -2.29
N GLU A 260 4.87 -30.35 -1.45
CA GLU A 260 5.52 -31.62 -1.77
C GLU A 260 4.52 -32.71 -2.14
N LYS A 261 3.41 -32.79 -1.39
CA LYS A 261 2.30 -33.71 -1.65
C LYS A 261 1.57 -33.39 -2.96
N GLU A 262 1.21 -32.13 -3.18
CA GLU A 262 0.39 -31.72 -4.34
C GLU A 262 1.20 -31.70 -5.65
N CYS A 263 2.52 -31.52 -5.55
CA CYS A 263 3.45 -31.62 -6.70
C CYS A 263 4.00 -33.04 -6.89
N LEU A 264 3.44 -34.06 -6.24
CA LEU A 264 3.90 -35.44 -6.39
C LEU A 264 3.43 -36.01 -7.73
N TYR A 265 4.39 -36.44 -8.55
CA TYR A 265 4.16 -37.13 -9.81
C TYR A 265 5.12 -38.32 -9.88
N THR A 266 4.63 -39.49 -10.27
CA THR A 266 5.37 -40.76 -10.21
C THR A 266 5.32 -41.46 -11.57
N ASP A 267 6.23 -42.40 -11.80
CA ASP A 267 6.27 -43.19 -13.04
C ASP A 267 4.99 -43.99 -13.29
N GLN A 268 4.20 -44.27 -12.25
CA GLN A 268 2.89 -44.89 -12.40
C GLN A 268 1.88 -43.90 -12.99
N HIS A 269 1.87 -42.66 -12.52
CA HIS A 269 1.00 -41.61 -13.06
C HIS A 269 1.34 -41.27 -14.52
N ASP A 270 2.61 -41.35 -14.92
CA ASP A 270 3.00 -41.11 -16.31
C ASP A 270 2.58 -42.25 -17.23
N ARG A 271 2.75 -43.51 -16.80
CA ARG A 271 2.21 -44.68 -17.54
C ARG A 271 0.69 -44.57 -17.71
N GLU A 272 -0.05 -44.31 -16.64
CA GLU A 272 -1.50 -44.17 -16.67
C GLU A 272 -1.96 -43.03 -17.60
N ARG A 273 -1.22 -41.90 -17.63
CA ARG A 273 -1.47 -40.79 -18.55
C ARG A 273 -1.27 -41.21 -20.00
N ILE A 274 -0.12 -41.84 -20.31
CA ILE A 274 0.22 -42.28 -21.67
C ILE A 274 -0.80 -43.30 -22.18
N ASP A 275 -1.16 -44.29 -21.37
CA ASP A 275 -2.14 -45.31 -21.74
C ASP A 275 -3.52 -44.69 -22.02
N SER A 276 -3.97 -43.78 -21.14
CA SER A 276 -5.25 -43.07 -21.30
C SER A 276 -5.27 -42.14 -22.52
N GLU A 277 -4.16 -41.45 -22.82
CA GLU A 277 -4.01 -40.62 -24.02
C GLU A 277 -4.04 -41.47 -25.30
N ALA A 278 -3.38 -42.63 -25.31
CA ALA A 278 -3.40 -43.56 -26.43
C ALA A 278 -4.82 -44.09 -26.71
N LEU A 279 -5.56 -44.47 -25.66
CA LEU A 279 -6.96 -44.90 -25.75
C LEU A 279 -7.90 -43.80 -26.29
N LEU A 280 -7.70 -42.54 -25.87
CA LEU A 280 -8.50 -41.41 -26.36
C LEU A 280 -8.17 -40.99 -27.80
N ALA A 281 -6.96 -41.31 -28.27
CA ALA A 281 -6.49 -40.99 -29.62
C ALA A 281 -6.99 -41.99 -30.69
N GLU A 282 -7.61 -43.10 -30.30
CA GLU A 282 -8.21 -44.08 -31.21
C GLU A 282 -9.37 -43.43 -31.98
N LYS A 283 -9.22 -43.31 -33.31
CA LYS A 283 -10.11 -42.50 -34.17
C LYS A 283 -11.34 -43.28 -34.63
N ASP A 284 -11.25 -44.60 -34.69
CA ASP A 284 -12.32 -45.47 -35.19
C ASP A 284 -12.63 -46.60 -34.19
N ILE A 285 -13.18 -46.22 -33.03
CA ILE A 285 -13.62 -47.16 -32.00
C ILE A 285 -14.63 -48.17 -32.56
N ALA A 286 -15.51 -47.73 -33.46
CA ALA A 286 -16.52 -48.60 -34.10
C ALA A 286 -15.87 -49.63 -35.04
N GLY A 287 -14.90 -49.22 -35.87
CA GLY A 287 -14.11 -50.10 -36.72
C GLY A 287 -13.27 -51.10 -35.93
N ARG A 288 -12.64 -50.66 -34.82
CA ARG A 288 -11.86 -51.57 -33.96
C ARG A 288 -12.76 -52.59 -33.24
N LEU A 289 -13.92 -52.19 -32.73
CA LEU A 289 -14.90 -53.12 -32.15
C LEU A 289 -15.41 -54.14 -33.19
N MET A 290 -15.65 -53.72 -34.43
CA MET A 290 -15.99 -54.65 -35.52
C MET A 290 -14.85 -55.63 -35.84
N ALA A 291 -13.59 -55.17 -35.83
CA ALA A 291 -12.42 -56.03 -36.00
C ALA A 291 -12.27 -57.05 -34.86
N ILE A 292 -12.42 -56.60 -33.60
CA ILE A 292 -12.41 -57.49 -32.42
C ILE A 292 -13.53 -58.53 -32.52
N GLY A 293 -14.73 -58.14 -32.97
CA GLY A 293 -15.83 -59.07 -33.22
C GLY A 293 -15.45 -60.18 -34.22
N LYS A 294 -14.82 -59.81 -35.35
CA LYS A 294 -14.32 -60.77 -36.35
C LYS A 294 -13.22 -61.66 -35.78
N GLU A 295 -12.28 -61.11 -35.00
CA GLU A 295 -11.20 -61.85 -34.36
C GLU A 295 -11.73 -62.86 -33.32
N LYS A 296 -12.75 -62.50 -32.53
CA LYS A 296 -13.41 -63.41 -31.59
C LYS A 296 -14.15 -64.54 -32.32
N THR A 297 -14.83 -64.26 -33.42
CA THR A 297 -15.48 -65.30 -34.25
C THR A 297 -14.44 -66.24 -34.84
N ALA A 298 -13.34 -65.71 -35.39
CA ALA A 298 -12.25 -66.52 -35.92
C ALA A 298 -11.62 -67.40 -34.83
N LEU A 299 -11.34 -66.83 -33.65
CA LEU A 299 -10.79 -67.56 -32.51
C LEU A 299 -11.74 -68.67 -32.01
N THR A 300 -13.05 -68.41 -31.99
CA THR A 300 -14.06 -69.42 -31.63
C THR A 300 -14.04 -70.61 -32.59
N ASN A 301 -13.95 -70.34 -33.90
CA ASN A 301 -13.84 -71.39 -34.92
C ASN A 301 -12.53 -72.18 -34.79
N ILE A 302 -11.41 -71.50 -34.52
CA ILE A 302 -10.11 -72.13 -34.27
C ILE A 302 -10.19 -73.06 -33.06
N VAL A 303 -10.71 -72.58 -31.93
CA VAL A 303 -10.86 -73.37 -30.71
C VAL A 303 -11.76 -74.59 -30.95
N ALA A 304 -12.85 -74.45 -31.71
CA ALA A 304 -13.72 -75.57 -32.06
C ALA A 304 -12.99 -76.63 -32.90
N ALA A 305 -12.21 -76.22 -33.90
CA ALA A 305 -11.42 -77.11 -34.74
C ALA A 305 -10.33 -77.85 -33.94
N LEU A 306 -9.61 -77.13 -33.07
CA LEU A 306 -8.60 -77.71 -32.18
C LEU A 306 -9.21 -78.71 -31.20
N SER A 307 -10.36 -78.38 -30.62
CA SER A 307 -11.07 -79.26 -29.68
C SER A 307 -11.56 -80.55 -30.34
N ALA A 308 -12.03 -80.48 -31.59
CA ALA A 308 -12.41 -81.66 -32.37
C ALA A 308 -11.21 -82.59 -32.64
N LEU A 309 -10.04 -82.02 -32.94
CA LEU A 309 -8.79 -82.79 -33.10
C LEU A 309 -8.32 -83.39 -31.77
N GLN A 310 -8.36 -82.62 -30.69
CA GLN A 310 -7.97 -83.06 -29.35
C GLN A 310 -8.85 -84.22 -28.85
N LEU A 311 -10.17 -84.14 -29.03
CA LEU A 311 -11.10 -85.21 -28.65
C LEU A 311 -11.01 -86.43 -29.57
N GLY A 312 -10.84 -86.22 -30.88
CA GLY A 312 -10.83 -87.29 -31.87
C GLY A 312 -9.51 -88.05 -31.99
N LEU A 313 -8.41 -87.51 -31.47
CA LEU A 313 -7.06 -88.12 -31.52
C LEU A 313 -6.46 -88.37 -30.13
N ASN A 314 -7.30 -88.44 -29.09
CA ASN A 314 -6.84 -88.78 -27.73
C ASN A 314 -6.53 -90.27 -27.59
N ASP A 315 -5.90 -90.64 -26.46
CA ASP A 315 -5.52 -92.03 -26.19
C ASP A 315 -6.73 -92.96 -26.02
N ALA A 316 -7.88 -92.45 -25.55
CA ALA A 316 -9.09 -93.25 -25.43
C ALA A 316 -9.61 -93.72 -26.79
N VAL A 317 -9.61 -92.85 -27.80
CA VAL A 317 -9.95 -93.20 -29.19
C VAL A 317 -8.90 -94.14 -29.79
N GLY A 318 -7.61 -93.91 -29.50
CA GLY A 318 -6.55 -94.83 -29.87
C GLY A 318 -6.76 -96.25 -29.31
N THR A 319 -7.08 -96.34 -28.02
CA THR A 319 -7.31 -97.60 -27.30
C THR A 319 -8.54 -98.32 -27.83
N GLU A 320 -9.60 -97.57 -28.13
CA GLU A 320 -10.82 -98.09 -28.74
C GLU A 320 -10.54 -98.74 -30.11
N LEU A 321 -9.81 -98.04 -30.99
CA LEU A 321 -9.44 -98.57 -32.31
C LEU A 321 -8.46 -99.75 -32.23
N GLU A 322 -7.50 -99.70 -31.30
CA GLU A 322 -6.62 -100.83 -30.98
C GLU A 322 -7.43 -102.08 -30.58
N ASN A 323 -8.38 -101.92 -29.65
CA ASN A 323 -9.23 -103.02 -29.19
C ASN A 323 -10.13 -103.58 -30.31
N LEU A 324 -10.72 -102.71 -31.14
CA LEU A 324 -11.52 -103.13 -32.29
C LEU A 324 -10.68 -103.89 -33.32
N LYS A 325 -9.45 -103.43 -33.61
CA LYS A 325 -8.51 -104.16 -34.48
C LYS A 325 -8.14 -105.52 -33.91
N ASN A 326 -7.79 -105.59 -32.63
CA ASN A 326 -7.43 -106.84 -31.96
C ASN A 326 -8.60 -107.81 -31.95
N THR A 327 -9.83 -107.31 -31.75
CA THR A 327 -11.06 -108.10 -31.81
C THR A 327 -11.30 -108.63 -33.22
N ALA A 328 -11.18 -107.79 -34.25
CA ALA A 328 -11.31 -108.20 -35.65
C ALA A 328 -10.27 -109.26 -36.05
N THR A 329 -8.99 -109.04 -35.68
CA THR A 329 -7.88 -109.95 -35.99
C THR A 329 -8.06 -111.30 -35.29
N LYS A 330 -8.46 -111.28 -34.01
CA LYS A 330 -8.71 -112.50 -33.23
C LYS A 330 -9.93 -113.26 -33.75
N ALA A 331 -11.02 -112.56 -34.07
CA ALA A 331 -12.22 -113.17 -34.63
C ALA A 331 -11.94 -113.83 -35.99
N ARG A 332 -11.11 -113.20 -36.84
CA ARG A 332 -10.66 -113.77 -38.12
C ARG A 332 -9.78 -115.01 -37.92
N SER A 333 -8.79 -114.95 -37.04
CA SER A 333 -7.93 -116.10 -36.71
C SER A 333 -8.71 -117.31 -36.18
N VAL A 334 -9.68 -117.08 -35.28
CA VAL A 334 -10.53 -118.16 -34.74
C VAL A 334 -11.42 -118.77 -35.83
N CYS A 335 -11.93 -117.96 -36.76
CA CYS A 335 -12.70 -118.46 -37.90
C CYS A 335 -11.84 -119.31 -38.84
N ASP A 336 -10.63 -118.85 -39.16
CA ASP A 336 -9.70 -119.54 -40.05
C ASP A 336 -9.18 -120.86 -39.44
N GLU A 337 -8.89 -120.89 -38.14
CA GLU A 337 -8.50 -122.12 -37.41
C GLU A 337 -9.64 -123.15 -37.37
N ALA A 338 -10.87 -122.72 -37.11
CA ALA A 338 -12.05 -123.59 -37.13
C ALA A 338 -12.31 -124.14 -38.55
N ALA A 339 -12.09 -123.32 -39.58
CA ALA A 339 -12.17 -123.77 -40.97
C ALA A 339 -11.09 -124.80 -41.29
N ALA A 340 -9.83 -124.56 -40.89
CA ALA A 340 -8.73 -125.50 -41.12
C ALA A 340 -8.94 -126.86 -40.43
N ALA A 341 -9.49 -126.86 -39.21
CA ALA A 341 -9.76 -128.10 -38.47
C ALA A 341 -10.88 -128.96 -39.09
N ILE A 342 -11.90 -128.35 -39.68
CA ILE A 342 -13.06 -129.04 -40.27
C ILE A 342 -12.80 -129.44 -41.72
N PHE A 343 -12.11 -128.60 -42.49
CA PHE A 343 -11.88 -128.80 -43.92
C PHE A 343 -10.51 -129.37 -44.28
N GLY A 344 -9.58 -129.51 -43.32
CA GLY A 344 -8.23 -130.05 -43.56
C GLY A 344 -8.16 -131.50 -44.04
N LYS A 345 -9.29 -132.23 -44.05
CA LYS A 345 -9.43 -133.60 -44.62
C LYS A 345 -10.37 -133.66 -45.83
N ALA A 346 -10.77 -132.51 -46.39
CA ALA A 346 -11.62 -132.47 -47.58
C ALA A 346 -10.81 -132.79 -48.84
N GLU A 347 -11.35 -133.64 -49.72
CA GLU A 347 -10.69 -134.08 -50.96
C GLU A 347 -10.80 -133.04 -52.09
N LEU A 348 -11.66 -132.03 -51.93
CA LEU A 348 -11.90 -130.98 -52.92
C LEU A 348 -11.36 -129.64 -52.42
N GLU A 349 -10.63 -128.93 -53.28
CA GLU A 349 -10.24 -127.55 -53.03
C GLU A 349 -11.48 -126.63 -53.00
N GLY A 350 -11.45 -125.61 -52.14
CA GLY A 350 -12.51 -124.60 -52.06
C GLY A 350 -13.69 -124.95 -51.15
N VAL A 351 -13.67 -126.10 -50.46
CA VAL A 351 -14.65 -126.44 -49.42
C VAL A 351 -14.49 -125.48 -48.24
N GLY A 352 -15.60 -124.87 -47.79
CA GLY A 352 -15.62 -123.84 -46.75
C GLY A 352 -15.59 -122.39 -47.27
N THR A 353 -15.31 -122.16 -48.56
CA THR A 353 -15.35 -120.82 -49.18
C THR A 353 -16.77 -120.25 -49.26
N ALA A 354 -16.90 -118.94 -49.48
CA ALA A 354 -18.21 -118.28 -49.59
C ALA A 354 -19.11 -118.93 -50.66
N THR A 355 -18.55 -119.29 -51.82
CA THR A 355 -19.28 -119.96 -52.90
C THR A 355 -19.75 -121.36 -52.48
N TRP A 356 -18.88 -122.11 -51.81
CA TRP A 356 -19.25 -123.42 -51.28
C TRP A 356 -20.30 -123.34 -50.19
N GLN A 357 -20.22 -122.36 -49.28
CA GLN A 357 -21.22 -122.14 -48.23
C GLN A 357 -22.60 -121.78 -48.80
N GLN A 358 -22.65 -120.98 -49.87
CA GLN A 358 -23.92 -120.68 -50.55
C GLN A 358 -24.52 -121.94 -51.17
N MET A 359 -23.71 -122.74 -51.86
CA MET A 359 -24.16 -124.05 -52.36
C MET A 359 -24.67 -124.93 -51.21
N TRP A 360 -23.95 -124.99 -50.09
CA TRP A 360 -24.32 -125.77 -48.91
C TRP A 360 -25.63 -125.30 -48.28
N GLN A 361 -25.85 -123.99 -48.19
CA GLN A 361 -27.11 -123.41 -47.71
C GLN A 361 -28.28 -123.70 -48.66
N GLN A 362 -28.06 -123.68 -49.98
CA GLN A 362 -29.09 -124.07 -50.95
C GLN A 362 -29.37 -125.57 -50.89
N ALA A 363 -28.35 -126.40 -50.68
CA ALA A 363 -28.50 -127.83 -50.44
C ALA A 363 -29.31 -128.10 -49.17
N ARG A 364 -29.04 -127.36 -48.08
CA ARG A 364 -29.82 -127.38 -46.84
C ARG A 364 -31.28 -127.03 -47.10
N ALA A 365 -31.52 -125.90 -47.75
CA ALA A 365 -32.86 -125.43 -48.07
C ALA A 365 -33.63 -126.46 -48.90
N TYR A 366 -33.01 -127.05 -49.92
CA TYR A 366 -33.62 -128.10 -50.74
C TYR A 366 -33.91 -129.37 -49.92
N SER A 367 -32.97 -129.77 -49.04
CA SER A 367 -33.16 -130.92 -48.16
C SER A 367 -34.37 -130.74 -47.25
N THR A 368 -34.43 -129.66 -46.48
CA THR A 368 -35.46 -129.48 -45.45
C THR A 368 -36.79 -128.98 -46.02
N ALA A 369 -36.80 -128.34 -47.19
CA ALA A 369 -38.04 -127.83 -47.79
C ALA A 369 -38.68 -128.80 -48.79
N THR A 370 -37.94 -129.77 -49.33
CA THR A 370 -38.45 -130.61 -50.43
C THR A 370 -38.04 -132.07 -50.33
N ALA A 371 -36.74 -132.40 -50.28
CA ALA A 371 -36.29 -133.78 -50.40
C ALA A 371 -36.52 -134.62 -49.13
N TYR A 372 -36.36 -134.00 -47.96
CA TYR A 372 -36.46 -134.60 -46.62
C TYR A 372 -37.15 -133.64 -45.65
N VAL A 373 -38.43 -133.35 -45.89
CA VAL A 373 -39.18 -132.27 -45.21
C VAL A 373 -39.23 -132.41 -43.68
N GLU A 374 -39.31 -133.62 -43.15
CA GLU A 374 -39.41 -133.87 -41.70
C GLU A 374 -38.08 -134.28 -41.04
N MET A 375 -36.94 -134.10 -41.73
CA MET A 375 -35.62 -134.47 -41.21
C MET A 375 -34.67 -133.28 -41.21
N ASP A 376 -33.85 -133.17 -40.17
CA ASP A 376 -32.79 -132.16 -40.09
C ASP A 376 -31.72 -132.40 -41.15
N PHE A 377 -31.14 -131.31 -41.66
CA PHE A 377 -30.04 -131.37 -42.61
C PHE A 377 -28.69 -131.38 -41.89
N PRO A 378 -27.72 -132.21 -42.32
CA PRO A 378 -27.87 -133.26 -43.33
C PRO A 378 -28.61 -134.48 -42.78
N ASN A 379 -29.53 -135.03 -43.57
CA ASN A 379 -30.16 -136.30 -43.22
C ASN A 379 -29.13 -137.43 -43.35
N VAL A 380 -28.76 -138.02 -42.23
CA VAL A 380 -27.75 -139.09 -42.12
C VAL A 380 -28.32 -140.44 -41.68
N SER A 381 -29.64 -140.64 -41.82
CA SER A 381 -30.31 -141.94 -41.54
C SER A 381 -29.77 -143.10 -42.39
N ALA A 382 -30.08 -144.35 -42.02
CA ALA A 382 -29.50 -145.56 -42.64
C ALA A 382 -29.67 -145.62 -44.18
N ASP A 383 -30.82 -145.20 -44.70
CA ASP A 383 -31.14 -145.22 -46.13
C ASP A 383 -31.00 -143.83 -46.80
N SER A 384 -30.34 -142.87 -46.12
CA SER A 384 -30.22 -141.50 -46.60
C SER A 384 -29.33 -141.39 -47.85
N ARG A 385 -29.74 -140.50 -48.75
CA ARG A 385 -29.00 -140.16 -49.97
C ARG A 385 -28.54 -138.71 -49.91
N CYS A 386 -27.38 -138.45 -50.49
CA CYS A 386 -26.87 -137.08 -50.63
C CYS A 386 -27.82 -136.25 -51.49
N VAL A 387 -28.29 -135.10 -51.00
CA VAL A 387 -29.21 -134.22 -51.75
C VAL A 387 -28.57 -133.52 -52.95
N LEU A 388 -27.25 -133.65 -53.13
CA LEU A 388 -26.53 -133.09 -54.27
C LEU A 388 -26.25 -134.12 -55.37
N CYS A 389 -25.86 -135.35 -55.00
CA CYS A 389 -25.46 -136.37 -55.98
C CYS A 389 -26.32 -137.65 -55.96
N HIS A 390 -27.27 -137.75 -55.02
CA HIS A 390 -28.27 -138.81 -54.88
C HIS A 390 -27.72 -140.21 -54.58
N GLN A 391 -26.43 -140.34 -54.26
CA GLN A 391 -25.80 -141.57 -53.81
C GLN A 391 -26.11 -141.85 -52.33
N THR A 392 -26.19 -143.13 -51.95
CA THR A 392 -26.34 -143.56 -50.55
C THR A 392 -25.12 -143.16 -49.74
N LEU A 393 -25.31 -142.62 -48.54
CA LEU A 393 -24.22 -142.08 -47.72
C LEU A 393 -23.49 -143.19 -46.95
N SER A 394 -22.16 -143.29 -47.13
CA SER A 394 -21.29 -144.06 -46.24
C SER A 394 -21.15 -143.39 -44.87
N GLU A 395 -20.72 -144.13 -43.85
CA GLU A 395 -20.53 -143.56 -42.50
C GLU A 395 -19.52 -142.39 -42.48
N ASP A 396 -18.43 -142.47 -43.25
CA ASP A 396 -17.47 -141.35 -43.38
C ASP A 396 -18.09 -140.13 -44.08
N ALA A 397 -19.00 -140.35 -45.03
CA ALA A 397 -19.73 -139.25 -45.67
C ALA A 397 -20.69 -138.58 -44.69
N LYS A 398 -21.40 -139.35 -43.87
CA LYS A 398 -22.31 -138.81 -42.84
C LYS A 398 -21.56 -137.92 -41.84
N VAL A 399 -20.44 -138.38 -41.30
CA VAL A 399 -19.60 -137.59 -40.37
C VAL A 399 -19.10 -136.30 -41.04
N ARG A 400 -18.66 -136.36 -42.30
CA ARG A 400 -18.23 -135.18 -43.05
C ARG A 400 -19.36 -134.17 -43.25
N LEU A 401 -20.53 -134.61 -43.69
CA LEU A 401 -21.67 -133.70 -43.89
C LEU A 401 -22.09 -133.05 -42.56
N THR A 402 -22.09 -133.78 -41.43
CA THR A 402 -22.39 -133.20 -40.11
C THR A 402 -21.34 -132.18 -39.67
N GLY A 403 -20.05 -132.44 -39.93
CA GLY A 403 -18.97 -131.47 -39.65
C GLY A 403 -19.10 -130.20 -40.47
N PHE A 404 -19.46 -130.33 -41.75
CA PHE A 404 -19.74 -129.22 -42.65
C PHE A 404 -20.91 -128.37 -42.17
N GLU A 405 -22.00 -129.02 -41.74
CA GLU A 405 -23.17 -128.33 -41.22
C GLU A 405 -22.84 -127.53 -39.96
N LYS A 406 -22.11 -128.14 -39.03
CA LYS A 406 -21.69 -127.50 -37.77
C LYS A 406 -20.85 -126.24 -38.00
N PHE A 407 -19.90 -126.27 -38.94
CA PHE A 407 -19.11 -125.08 -39.33
C PHE A 407 -20.00 -123.94 -39.85
N VAL A 408 -21.00 -124.26 -40.66
CA VAL A 408 -21.88 -123.26 -41.27
C VAL A 408 -22.89 -122.69 -40.26
N THR A 409 -23.33 -123.48 -39.26
CA THR A 409 -24.26 -123.01 -38.22
C THR A 409 -23.58 -122.26 -37.06
N ASP A 410 -22.30 -122.52 -36.76
CA ASP A 410 -21.60 -121.93 -35.61
C ASP A 410 -21.26 -120.41 -35.77
N GLY A 411 -21.62 -119.78 -36.89
CA GLY A 411 -21.69 -118.31 -37.02
C GLY A 411 -20.37 -117.53 -36.94
N LEU A 412 -19.22 -118.22 -36.90
CA LEU A 412 -17.88 -117.62 -36.73
C LEU A 412 -17.53 -116.60 -37.84
N GLU A 413 -17.91 -116.88 -39.09
CA GLU A 413 -17.68 -115.97 -40.23
C GLU A 413 -18.49 -114.67 -40.13
N THR A 414 -19.71 -114.73 -39.58
CA THR A 414 -20.56 -113.55 -39.34
C THR A 414 -19.99 -112.68 -38.22
N ALA A 415 -19.45 -113.29 -37.17
CA ALA A 415 -18.80 -112.57 -36.07
C ALA A 415 -17.50 -111.86 -36.52
N ALA A 416 -16.69 -112.51 -37.37
CA ALA A 416 -15.48 -111.90 -37.93
C ALA A 416 -15.79 -110.67 -38.80
N LYS A 417 -16.76 -110.77 -39.72
CA LYS A 417 -17.19 -109.64 -40.56
C LYS A 417 -17.77 -108.47 -39.75
N LYS A 418 -18.51 -108.76 -38.68
CA LYS A 418 -19.04 -107.72 -37.80
C LYS A 418 -17.91 -106.94 -37.11
N ALA A 419 -16.92 -107.64 -36.54
CA ALA A 419 -15.79 -107.00 -35.89
C ALA A 419 -14.92 -106.18 -36.87
N GLU A 420 -14.75 -106.64 -38.12
CA GLU A 420 -14.07 -105.87 -39.18
C GLU A 420 -14.83 -104.61 -39.58
N ASN A 421 -16.17 -104.69 -39.71
CA ASN A 421 -17.01 -103.54 -40.00
C ASN A 421 -17.00 -102.51 -38.86
N ASP A 422 -17.07 -102.96 -37.61
CA ASP A 422 -17.00 -102.07 -36.43
C ASP A 422 -15.66 -101.30 -36.39
N PHE A 423 -14.53 -101.97 -36.72
CA PHE A 423 -13.22 -101.31 -36.86
C PHE A 423 -13.20 -100.31 -38.03
N ALA A 424 -13.71 -100.71 -39.21
CA ALA A 424 -13.75 -99.85 -40.39
C ALA A 424 -14.64 -98.61 -40.20
N ASP A 425 -15.79 -98.76 -39.55
CA ASP A 425 -16.71 -97.66 -39.30
C ASP A 425 -16.19 -96.71 -38.21
N ARG A 426 -15.49 -97.21 -37.20
CA ARG A 426 -14.83 -96.32 -36.22
C ARG A 426 -13.72 -95.50 -36.85
N LYS A 427 -12.94 -96.08 -37.78
CA LYS A 427 -11.91 -95.38 -38.56
C LYS A 427 -12.48 -94.24 -39.41
N LYS A 428 -13.66 -94.41 -40.00
CA LYS A 428 -14.35 -93.35 -40.76
C LYS A 428 -14.77 -92.16 -39.89
N ARG A 429 -14.96 -92.36 -38.58
CA ARG A 429 -15.38 -91.31 -37.62
C ARG A 429 -14.20 -90.51 -37.03
N LEU A 430 -12.96 -90.80 -37.41
CA LEU A 430 -11.81 -89.99 -37.00
C LEU A 430 -11.84 -88.62 -37.68
N PRO A 431 -11.44 -87.55 -36.98
CA PRO A 431 -11.44 -86.21 -37.56
C PRO A 431 -10.47 -86.13 -38.74
N THR A 432 -10.84 -85.36 -39.75
CA THR A 432 -9.96 -85.01 -40.86
C THR A 432 -8.98 -83.94 -40.41
N LEU A 433 -7.69 -84.15 -40.68
CA LEU A 433 -6.69 -83.12 -40.42
C LEU A 433 -6.87 -81.94 -41.40
N PRO A 434 -6.70 -80.70 -40.93
CA PRO A 434 -6.75 -79.53 -41.79
C PRO A 434 -5.60 -79.53 -42.83
N GLY A 435 -5.79 -78.77 -43.90
CA GLY A 435 -4.72 -78.45 -44.83
C GLY A 435 -3.57 -77.72 -44.12
N GLN A 436 -2.34 -77.85 -44.64
CA GLN A 436 -1.18 -77.21 -44.01
C GLN A 436 -1.33 -75.69 -43.95
N ALA A 437 -1.86 -75.07 -45.00
CA ALA A 437 -2.12 -73.62 -45.02
C ALA A 437 -3.12 -73.20 -43.92
N ASP A 438 -4.25 -73.91 -43.79
CA ASP A 438 -5.27 -73.59 -42.79
C ASP A 438 -4.75 -73.75 -41.36
N TRP A 439 -3.95 -74.80 -41.12
CA TRP A 439 -3.30 -75.02 -39.83
C TRP A 439 -2.31 -73.91 -39.48
N ILE A 440 -1.47 -73.50 -40.43
CA ILE A 440 -0.51 -72.41 -40.23
C ILE A 440 -1.26 -71.11 -39.91
N VAL A 441 -2.37 -70.82 -40.59
CA VAL A 441 -3.21 -69.66 -40.29
C VAL A 441 -3.78 -69.71 -38.88
N HIS A 442 -4.19 -70.89 -38.39
CA HIS A 442 -4.65 -71.05 -37.01
C HIS A 442 -3.52 -70.80 -36.00
N MET A 443 -2.33 -71.33 -36.25
CA MET A 443 -1.17 -71.16 -35.37
C MET A 443 -0.65 -69.72 -35.35
N SER A 444 -0.57 -69.05 -36.52
CA SER A 444 -0.19 -67.65 -36.61
C SER A 444 -1.20 -66.74 -35.91
N THR A 445 -2.49 -67.07 -36.00
CA THR A 445 -3.55 -66.35 -35.27
C THR A 445 -3.36 -66.47 -33.75
N LEU A 446 -2.74 -67.52 -33.26
CA LEU A 446 -2.42 -67.70 -31.84
C LEU A 446 -1.03 -67.15 -31.44
N GLY A 447 -0.27 -66.58 -32.39
CA GLY A 447 1.04 -65.99 -32.15
C GLY A 447 2.20 -66.99 -32.20
N PHE A 448 2.02 -68.14 -32.84
CA PHE A 448 3.10 -69.11 -33.06
C PHE A 448 3.77 -68.94 -34.42
N GLU A 449 5.05 -69.25 -34.47
CA GLU A 449 5.86 -69.26 -35.69
C GLU A 449 5.45 -70.40 -36.63
N GLU A 450 5.62 -70.19 -37.93
CA GLU A 450 5.23 -71.15 -38.97
C GLU A 450 5.93 -72.51 -38.79
N ALA A 451 7.21 -72.50 -38.39
CA ALA A 451 8.01 -73.70 -38.17
C ALA A 451 7.42 -74.61 -37.08
N ASP A 452 6.95 -74.03 -35.97
CA ASP A 452 6.30 -74.77 -34.88
C ASP A 452 4.96 -75.35 -35.34
N GLY A 453 4.19 -74.57 -36.11
CA GLY A 453 2.93 -75.02 -36.69
C GLY A 453 3.10 -76.24 -37.61
N ILE A 454 4.11 -76.22 -38.50
CA ILE A 454 4.41 -77.34 -39.41
C ILE A 454 4.83 -78.58 -38.62
N ALA A 455 5.70 -78.43 -37.62
CA ALA A 455 6.16 -79.53 -36.79
C ALA A 455 4.98 -80.20 -36.05
N TRP A 456 4.10 -79.40 -35.44
CA TRP A 456 2.91 -79.91 -34.75
C TRP A 456 1.92 -80.61 -35.68
N LEU A 457 1.71 -80.10 -36.89
CA LEU A 457 0.88 -80.79 -37.87
C LEU A 457 1.49 -82.14 -38.29
N GLY A 458 2.81 -82.21 -38.40
CA GLY A 458 3.54 -83.47 -38.62
C GLY A 458 3.30 -84.48 -37.51
N THR A 459 3.37 -84.06 -36.24
CA THR A 459 3.07 -84.90 -35.09
C THR A 459 1.61 -85.38 -35.08
N LEU A 460 0.66 -84.51 -35.39
CA LEU A 460 -0.77 -84.87 -35.48
C LEU A 460 -1.05 -85.83 -36.65
N ARG A 461 -0.39 -85.66 -37.79
CA ARG A 461 -0.45 -86.59 -38.93
C ARG A 461 0.05 -87.97 -38.55
N SER A 462 1.27 -88.04 -38.02
CA SER A 462 1.87 -89.28 -37.52
C SER A 462 0.96 -89.97 -36.50
N ARG A 463 0.45 -89.22 -35.52
CA ARG A 463 -0.45 -89.74 -34.49
C ARG A 463 -1.77 -90.27 -35.07
N ARG A 464 -2.41 -89.53 -35.98
CA ARG A 464 -3.63 -89.99 -36.66
C ARG A 464 -3.37 -91.27 -37.46
N ASP A 465 -2.28 -91.31 -38.23
CA ASP A 465 -1.97 -92.46 -39.09
C ASP A 465 -1.73 -93.73 -38.25
N GLN A 466 -1.07 -93.61 -37.09
CA GLN A 466 -0.89 -94.72 -36.16
C GLN A 466 -2.20 -95.16 -35.48
N ILE A 467 -3.07 -94.21 -35.10
CA ILE A 467 -4.42 -94.53 -34.58
C ILE A 467 -5.24 -95.25 -35.66
N VAL A 468 -5.16 -94.81 -36.91
CA VAL A 468 -5.82 -95.41 -38.07
C VAL A 468 -5.36 -96.86 -38.33
N LEU A 469 -4.10 -97.17 -38.00
CA LEU A 469 -3.53 -98.52 -38.10
C LEU A 469 -3.86 -99.40 -36.88
N GLY A 470 -4.51 -98.87 -35.84
CA GLY A 470 -4.75 -99.55 -34.57
C GLY A 470 -3.43 -99.98 -33.90
N THR A 471 -2.42 -99.10 -33.92
CA THR A 471 -1.16 -99.30 -33.21
C THR A 471 -1.39 -99.20 -31.70
N PRO A 472 -0.70 -100.00 -30.87
CA PRO A 472 -0.83 -99.92 -29.43
C PRO A 472 -0.63 -98.52 -28.87
N THR A 473 -1.55 -98.10 -28.02
CA THR A 473 -1.54 -96.76 -27.42
C THR A 473 -0.26 -96.46 -26.62
N THR A 474 0.39 -97.50 -26.09
CA THR A 474 1.69 -97.40 -25.39
C THR A 474 2.84 -96.92 -26.27
N ILE A 475 2.71 -96.97 -27.60
CA ILE A 475 3.73 -96.58 -28.58
C ILE A 475 3.33 -95.26 -29.29
N LEU A 476 2.11 -94.77 -29.09
CA LEU A 476 1.67 -93.51 -29.69
C LEU A 476 2.35 -92.32 -29.00
N GLN A 477 3.05 -91.49 -29.78
CA GLN A 477 3.59 -90.24 -29.27
C GLN A 477 2.44 -89.30 -28.84
N PRO A 478 2.42 -88.82 -27.58
CA PRO A 478 1.40 -87.87 -27.13
C PRO A 478 1.58 -86.51 -27.81
N PHE A 479 0.47 -85.82 -28.06
CA PHE A 479 0.48 -84.45 -28.54
C PHE A 479 0.16 -83.50 -27.38
N ASP A 480 1.05 -82.54 -27.13
CA ASP A 480 0.89 -81.55 -26.07
C ASP A 480 0.04 -80.37 -26.55
N TRP A 481 -1.17 -80.26 -26.01
CA TRP A 481 -2.11 -79.18 -26.32
C TRP A 481 -1.94 -77.95 -25.40
N SER A 482 -1.12 -78.01 -24.35
CA SER A 482 -1.05 -76.99 -23.29
C SER A 482 -0.74 -75.59 -23.84
N ARG A 483 0.35 -75.47 -24.61
CA ARG A 483 0.79 -74.20 -25.20
C ARG A 483 -0.27 -73.57 -26.10
N ILE A 484 -0.89 -74.37 -26.96
CA ILE A 484 -1.93 -73.91 -27.89
C ILE A 484 -3.18 -73.44 -27.12
N ASN A 485 -3.58 -74.19 -26.09
CA ASN A 485 -4.74 -73.86 -25.25
C ASN A 485 -4.50 -72.60 -24.40
N GLU A 486 -3.31 -72.44 -23.83
CA GLU A 486 -2.92 -71.24 -23.08
C GLU A 486 -2.89 -69.99 -23.97
N ALA A 487 -2.31 -70.09 -25.17
CA ALA A 487 -2.27 -68.99 -26.13
C ALA A 487 -3.69 -68.57 -26.60
N ALA A 488 -4.56 -69.55 -26.88
CA ALA A 488 -5.95 -69.28 -27.23
C ALA A 488 -6.71 -68.61 -26.08
N LYS A 489 -6.47 -69.03 -24.83
CA LYS A 489 -7.07 -68.43 -23.65
C LYS A 489 -6.58 -67.00 -23.42
N ALA A 490 -5.27 -66.77 -23.48
CA ALA A 490 -4.68 -65.44 -23.30
C ALA A 490 -5.18 -64.45 -24.36
N LYS A 491 -5.23 -64.86 -25.64
CA LYS A 491 -5.75 -64.02 -26.71
C LYS A 491 -7.24 -63.71 -26.56
N SER A 492 -8.04 -64.68 -26.10
CA SER A 492 -9.46 -64.48 -25.78
C SER A 492 -9.64 -63.46 -24.65
N THR A 493 -8.89 -63.60 -23.55
CA THR A 493 -8.94 -62.65 -22.43
C THR A 493 -8.54 -61.24 -22.84
N GLY A 494 -7.46 -61.09 -23.61
CA GLY A 494 -7.03 -59.78 -24.12
C GLY A 494 -8.09 -59.11 -25.01
N LEU A 495 -8.72 -59.86 -25.93
CA LEU A 495 -9.78 -59.32 -26.78
C LEU A 495 -11.05 -58.93 -25.98
N ILE A 496 -11.37 -59.66 -24.90
CA ILE A 496 -12.51 -59.33 -24.02
C ILE A 496 -12.23 -58.06 -23.21
N GLU A 497 -11.02 -57.91 -22.68
CA GLU A 497 -10.61 -56.71 -21.93
C GLU A 497 -10.57 -55.48 -22.84
N GLU A 498 -10.00 -55.62 -24.04
CA GLU A 498 -9.95 -54.53 -25.03
C GLU A 498 -11.37 -54.11 -25.48
N GLU A 499 -12.27 -55.07 -25.76
CA GLU A 499 -13.67 -54.80 -26.09
C GLU A 499 -14.40 -54.08 -24.94
N ALA A 500 -14.22 -54.52 -23.70
CA ALA A 500 -14.84 -53.90 -22.53
C ALA A 500 -14.37 -52.44 -22.37
N ASN A 501 -13.07 -52.19 -22.54
CA ASN A 501 -12.49 -50.85 -22.45
C ASN A 501 -13.00 -49.93 -23.57
N LEU A 502 -12.93 -50.38 -24.84
CA LEU A 502 -13.38 -49.60 -26.00
C LEU A 502 -14.90 -49.38 -26.02
N SER A 503 -15.69 -50.38 -25.63
CA SER A 503 -17.16 -50.25 -25.55
C SER A 503 -17.60 -49.29 -24.43
N SER A 504 -16.85 -49.22 -23.32
CA SER A 504 -17.10 -48.23 -22.28
C SER A 504 -16.87 -46.79 -22.79
N LEU A 505 -15.88 -46.58 -23.67
CA LEU A 505 -15.55 -45.28 -24.26
C LEU A 505 -16.55 -44.76 -25.30
N LEU A 506 -17.45 -45.61 -25.80
CA LEU A 506 -18.59 -45.18 -26.63
C LEU A 506 -19.65 -44.41 -25.82
N LYS A 507 -19.62 -44.51 -24.48
CA LYS A 507 -20.48 -43.72 -23.60
C LYS A 507 -19.80 -42.38 -23.36
N ASP A 508 -20.46 -41.28 -23.74
CA ASP A 508 -19.92 -39.93 -23.60
C ASP A 508 -19.45 -39.62 -22.17
N GLU A 509 -20.14 -40.12 -21.15
CA GLU A 509 -19.78 -39.94 -19.73
C GLU A 509 -18.40 -40.54 -19.39
N HIS A 510 -18.08 -41.74 -19.91
CA HIS A 510 -16.79 -42.39 -19.66
C HIS A 510 -15.66 -41.74 -20.45
N ARG A 511 -15.92 -41.32 -21.69
CA ARG A 511 -14.95 -40.55 -22.49
C ARG A 511 -14.63 -39.21 -21.83
N GLN A 512 -15.64 -38.51 -21.31
CA GLN A 512 -15.45 -37.28 -20.54
C GLN A 512 -14.71 -37.53 -19.23
N ALA A 513 -15.01 -38.61 -18.49
CA ALA A 513 -14.29 -38.98 -17.28
C ALA A 513 -12.81 -39.25 -17.55
N MET A 514 -12.49 -39.98 -18.63
CA MET A 514 -11.11 -40.28 -19.02
C MET A 514 -10.36 -39.05 -19.55
N GLN A 515 -11.03 -38.16 -20.30
CA GLN A 515 -10.49 -36.84 -20.63
C GLN A 515 -10.26 -35.98 -19.38
N GLY A 516 -11.10 -36.13 -18.35
CA GLY A 516 -10.91 -35.52 -17.04
C GLY A 516 -9.66 -36.05 -16.33
N LEU A 517 -9.48 -37.37 -16.31
CA LEU A 517 -8.32 -38.04 -15.73
C LEU A 517 -7.01 -37.62 -16.42
N VAL A 518 -6.97 -37.62 -17.75
CA VAL A 518 -5.79 -37.17 -18.52
C VAL A 518 -5.44 -35.72 -18.18
N ARG A 519 -6.43 -34.82 -18.17
CA ARG A 519 -6.22 -33.41 -17.77
C ARG A 519 -5.71 -33.31 -16.33
N GLN A 520 -6.22 -34.14 -15.42
CA GLN A 520 -5.74 -34.18 -14.04
C GLN A 520 -4.26 -34.60 -13.96
N LEU A 521 -3.88 -35.69 -14.64
CA LEU A 521 -2.51 -36.21 -14.64
C LEU A 521 -1.54 -35.23 -15.31
N GLN A 522 -1.94 -34.59 -16.42
CA GLN A 522 -1.18 -33.50 -17.05
C GLN A 522 -1.01 -32.31 -16.12
N ALA A 523 -2.02 -31.95 -15.33
CA ALA A 523 -1.91 -30.88 -14.33
C ALA A 523 -0.95 -31.24 -13.19
N LYS A 524 -0.98 -32.49 -12.69
CA LYS A 524 0.01 -32.98 -11.70
C LYS A 524 1.43 -32.98 -12.25
N GLN A 525 1.63 -33.43 -13.48
CA GLN A 525 2.91 -33.39 -14.16
C GLN A 525 3.44 -31.95 -14.26
N TRP A 526 2.58 -31.01 -14.67
CA TRP A 526 2.94 -29.60 -14.76
C TRP A 526 3.30 -28.99 -13.39
N LEU A 527 2.55 -29.30 -12.32
CA LEU A 527 2.88 -28.86 -10.96
C LEU A 527 4.24 -29.40 -10.52
N ASN A 528 4.54 -30.68 -10.79
CA ASN A 528 5.82 -31.30 -10.48
C ASN A 528 6.99 -30.61 -11.19
N GLN A 529 6.86 -30.39 -12.51
CA GLN A 529 7.87 -29.70 -13.32
C GLN A 529 8.13 -28.26 -12.85
N ASN A 530 7.12 -27.60 -12.28
CA ASN A 530 7.20 -26.21 -11.81
C ASN A 530 7.32 -26.09 -10.28
N LYS A 531 7.62 -27.17 -9.55
CA LYS A 531 7.69 -27.19 -8.08
C LYS A 531 8.60 -26.11 -7.51
N ALA A 532 9.77 -25.90 -8.11
CA ALA A 532 10.72 -24.86 -7.68
C ALA A 532 10.11 -23.45 -7.74
N SER A 533 9.39 -23.15 -8.83
CA SER A 533 8.68 -21.88 -9.01
C SER A 533 7.53 -21.70 -8.01
N ILE A 534 6.83 -22.78 -7.65
CA ILE A 534 5.75 -22.77 -6.63
C ILE A 534 6.32 -22.47 -5.24
N VAL A 535 7.46 -23.08 -4.88
CA VAL A 535 8.16 -22.80 -3.62
C VAL A 535 8.65 -21.35 -3.56
N ALA A 536 9.21 -20.84 -4.67
CA ALA A 536 9.63 -19.44 -4.78
C ALA A 536 8.44 -18.47 -4.64
N GLU A 537 7.29 -18.78 -5.26
CA GLU A 537 6.08 -17.98 -5.13
C GLU A 537 5.54 -17.97 -3.70
N ARG A 538 5.59 -19.09 -2.98
CA ARG A 538 5.27 -19.12 -1.54
C ARG A 538 6.18 -18.19 -0.75
N ALA A 539 7.50 -18.23 -0.97
CA ALA A 539 8.45 -17.35 -0.29
C ALA A 539 8.16 -15.87 -0.58
N ARG A 540 7.83 -15.54 -1.82
CA ARG A 540 7.39 -14.20 -2.23
C ARG A 540 6.11 -13.78 -1.50
N LEU A 541 5.11 -14.65 -1.40
CA LEU A 541 3.86 -14.38 -0.67
C LEU A 541 4.08 -14.14 0.83
N ILE A 542 5.02 -14.86 1.46
CA ILE A 542 5.44 -14.60 2.86
C ILE A 542 6.06 -13.21 2.99
N ALA A 543 6.97 -12.83 2.07
CA ALA A 543 7.59 -11.51 2.08
C ALA A 543 6.56 -10.39 1.85
N VAL A 544 5.63 -10.56 0.91
CA VAL A 544 4.53 -9.61 0.66
C VAL A 544 3.63 -9.47 1.89
N ALA A 545 3.26 -10.57 2.54
CA ALA A 545 2.43 -10.54 3.75
C ALA A 545 3.13 -9.82 4.91
N ALA A 546 4.45 -9.99 5.07
CA ALA A 546 5.24 -9.27 6.06
C ALA A 546 5.27 -7.76 5.79
N ILE A 547 5.46 -7.36 4.52
CA ILE A 547 5.38 -5.94 4.12
C ILE A 547 3.97 -5.39 4.34
N ASP A 548 2.91 -6.13 4.00
CA ASP A 548 1.52 -5.69 4.22
C ASP A 548 1.20 -5.52 5.71
N LYS A 549 1.73 -6.38 6.60
CA LYS A 549 1.62 -6.21 8.06
C LYS A 549 2.36 -4.95 8.51
N ALA A 550 3.57 -4.70 8.00
CA ALA A 550 4.34 -3.49 8.28
C ALA A 550 3.61 -2.21 7.80
N SER A 551 3.11 -2.20 6.56
CA SER A 551 2.39 -1.05 5.98
C SER A 551 1.11 -0.69 6.75
N ARG A 552 0.40 -1.68 7.31
CA ARG A 552 -0.76 -1.40 8.20
C ARG A 552 -0.35 -0.61 9.44
N SER A 553 0.83 -0.88 9.99
CA SER A 553 1.35 -0.14 11.14
C SER A 553 1.78 1.29 10.77
N ALA A 554 2.14 1.53 9.50
CA ALA A 554 2.39 2.85 8.91
C ALA A 554 1.13 3.62 8.51
N ALA A 555 -0.07 3.06 8.74
CA ALA A 555 -1.31 3.75 8.44
C ALA A 555 -1.50 5.01 9.31
N THR A 556 -1.87 6.13 8.67
CA THR A 556 -1.92 7.44 9.32
C THR A 556 -3.21 7.72 10.09
N ASN A 557 -4.17 6.80 10.11
CA ASN A 557 -5.50 6.99 10.71
C ASN A 557 -5.46 7.42 12.19
N SER A 558 -4.58 6.83 12.99
CA SER A 558 -4.46 7.19 14.41
C SER A 558 -3.83 8.57 14.62
N LEU A 559 -2.86 8.93 13.78
CA LEU A 559 -2.22 10.24 13.76
C LEU A 559 -3.18 11.33 13.30
N THR A 560 -3.96 11.09 12.25
CA THR A 560 -4.95 12.04 11.72
C THR A 560 -6.09 12.27 12.72
N THR A 561 -6.54 11.21 13.40
CA THR A 561 -7.52 11.32 14.48
C THR A 561 -6.99 12.19 15.62
N LYS A 562 -5.75 11.94 16.09
CA LYS A 562 -5.14 12.76 17.15
C LYS A 562 -4.91 14.21 16.71
N LYS A 563 -4.53 14.44 15.44
CA LYS A 563 -4.40 15.79 14.89
C LYS A 563 -5.72 16.55 14.95
N ASN A 564 -6.84 15.90 14.60
CA ASN A 564 -8.17 16.51 14.67
C ASN A 564 -8.61 16.78 16.12
N GLU A 565 -8.28 15.89 17.06
CA GLU A 565 -8.52 16.09 18.49
C GLU A 565 -7.77 17.32 19.01
N LEU A 566 -6.45 17.42 18.74
CA LEU A 566 -5.62 18.57 19.11
C LEU A 566 -6.12 19.87 18.46
N ALA A 567 -6.61 19.79 17.22
CA ALA A 567 -7.17 20.94 16.52
C ALA A 567 -8.45 21.44 17.19
N LYS A 568 -9.27 20.56 17.79
CA LYS A 568 -10.45 20.95 18.55
C LYS A 568 -10.09 21.52 19.92
N THR A 569 -9.14 20.91 20.64
CA THR A 569 -8.81 21.29 22.02
C THR A 569 -7.86 22.49 22.11
N GLU A 570 -6.74 22.47 21.37
CA GLU A 570 -5.69 23.49 21.49
C GLU A 570 -5.93 24.68 20.56
N LEU A 571 -6.45 24.42 19.36
CA LEU A 571 -6.64 25.44 18.35
C LEU A 571 -8.03 26.08 18.45
N ASP A 572 -9.13 25.32 18.39
CA ASP A 572 -10.48 25.90 18.40
C ASP A 572 -10.89 26.49 19.75
N ALA A 573 -10.92 25.68 20.82
CA ALA A 573 -11.28 26.17 22.15
C ALA A 573 -10.28 27.21 22.69
N GLY A 574 -8.98 26.99 22.47
CA GLY A 574 -7.92 27.91 22.87
C GLY A 574 -8.00 29.27 22.16
N TYR A 575 -8.25 29.26 20.84
CA TYR A 575 -8.41 30.50 20.07
C TYR A 575 -9.68 31.26 20.46
N GLN A 576 -10.81 30.57 20.65
CA GLN A 576 -12.05 31.19 21.10
C GLN A 576 -11.91 31.90 22.44
N SER A 577 -11.27 31.27 23.43
CA SER A 577 -11.00 31.90 24.72
C SER A 577 -10.12 33.15 24.57
N ARG A 578 -8.99 33.03 23.85
CA ARG A 578 -8.08 34.17 23.63
C ARG A 578 -8.77 35.31 22.89
N PHE A 579 -9.59 35.01 21.89
CA PHE A 579 -10.34 36.00 21.14
C PHE A 579 -11.29 36.79 22.03
N LEU A 580 -12.10 36.11 22.85
CA LEU A 580 -13.03 36.77 23.76
C LEU A 580 -12.29 37.62 24.81
N ASP A 581 -11.16 37.13 25.32
CA ASP A 581 -10.31 37.88 26.25
C ASP A 581 -9.71 39.15 25.60
N GLU A 582 -9.18 39.04 24.39
CA GLU A 582 -8.65 40.19 23.64
C GLU A 582 -9.76 41.19 23.28
N LEU A 583 -10.91 40.69 22.82
CA LEU A 583 -12.07 41.53 22.49
C LEU A 583 -12.54 42.33 23.72
N LYS A 584 -12.60 41.68 24.89
CA LYS A 584 -12.94 42.34 26.15
C LYS A 584 -11.91 43.40 26.54
N ARG A 585 -10.61 43.09 26.43
CA ARG A 585 -9.51 44.04 26.74
C ARG A 585 -9.51 45.26 25.82
N LEU A 586 -9.89 45.06 24.56
CA LEU A 586 -10.01 46.13 23.56
C LEU A 586 -11.33 46.93 23.68
N GLY A 587 -12.18 46.65 24.67
CA GLY A 587 -13.44 47.37 24.88
C GLY A 587 -14.64 46.81 24.09
N GLY A 588 -14.45 45.82 23.23
CA GLY A 588 -15.46 45.23 22.35
C GLY A 588 -16.46 44.27 23.03
N HIS A 589 -16.60 44.31 24.36
CA HIS A 589 -17.47 43.43 25.15
C HIS A 589 -18.96 43.44 24.76
N ARG A 590 -19.41 44.48 24.04
CA ARG A 590 -20.80 44.62 23.55
C ARG A 590 -21.01 44.05 22.15
N LEU A 591 -19.93 43.69 21.45
CA LEU A 591 -20.00 43.18 20.08
C LEU A 591 -20.49 41.73 20.10
N PRO A 592 -21.63 41.42 19.45
CA PRO A 592 -22.18 40.07 19.43
C PRO A 592 -21.43 39.21 18.40
N ILE A 593 -20.12 39.05 18.56
CA ILE A 593 -19.27 38.29 17.64
C ILE A 593 -18.57 37.14 18.35
N ALA A 594 -18.47 36.01 17.66
CA ALA A 594 -17.72 34.86 18.11
C ALA A 594 -16.98 34.21 16.94
N PRO A 595 -15.82 33.57 17.19
CA PRO A 595 -15.16 32.80 16.15
C PRO A 595 -15.93 31.51 15.89
N GLN A 596 -16.07 31.15 14.63
CA GLN A 596 -16.55 29.86 14.19
C GLN A 596 -15.44 29.13 13.45
N SER A 597 -15.12 27.93 13.92
CA SER A 597 -14.20 27.03 13.23
C SER A 597 -14.91 26.26 12.13
N LYS A 598 -14.18 25.98 11.05
CA LYS A 598 -14.57 25.00 10.04
C LYS A 598 -13.39 24.10 9.72
N SER A 599 -13.61 22.78 9.79
CA SER A 599 -12.62 21.79 9.38
C SER A 599 -12.51 21.76 7.85
N GLY A 600 -11.31 22.02 7.34
CA GLY A 600 -10.96 21.97 5.92
C GLY A 600 -10.44 20.60 5.45
N GLY A 601 -10.55 19.56 6.28
CA GLY A 601 -9.96 18.23 6.02
C GLY A 601 -8.46 18.16 6.33
N LYS A 602 -7.93 16.93 6.52
CA LYS A 602 -6.51 16.65 6.87
C LYS A 602 -5.94 17.48 8.05
N GLY A 603 -6.79 17.85 9.01
CA GLY A 603 -6.43 18.64 10.19
C GLY A 603 -6.15 20.13 9.91
N LYS A 604 -6.64 20.68 8.79
CA LYS A 604 -6.70 22.13 8.59
C LYS A 604 -7.97 22.71 9.23
N ILE A 605 -7.83 23.78 10.01
CA ILE A 605 -8.96 24.55 10.55
C ILE A 605 -8.84 25.99 10.06
N THR A 606 -9.94 26.49 9.52
CA THR A 606 -10.13 27.92 9.25
C THR A 606 -11.03 28.51 10.32
N PHE A 607 -10.69 29.72 10.75
CA PHE A 607 -11.51 30.53 11.64
C PHE A 607 -12.12 31.68 10.84
N GLY A 608 -13.42 31.89 11.02
CA GLY A 608 -14.08 33.11 10.61
C GLY A 608 -14.80 33.72 11.81
N LEU A 609 -15.00 35.02 11.80
CA LEU A 609 -15.88 35.66 12.77
C LEU A 609 -17.32 35.54 12.28
N ASN A 610 -18.27 35.34 13.20
CA ASN A 610 -19.70 35.36 12.93
C ASN A 610 -20.45 36.14 14.01
N LEU A 611 -21.65 36.58 13.68
CA LEU A 611 -22.58 37.17 14.64
C LEU A 611 -23.25 36.09 15.50
N VAL A 612 -23.26 36.32 16.81
CA VAL A 612 -23.94 35.50 17.80
C VAL A 612 -25.42 35.83 17.78
N GLY A 613 -26.28 34.84 17.57
CA GLY A 613 -27.75 35.01 17.61
C GLY A 613 -28.36 35.70 16.38
N ALA A 614 -27.62 35.84 15.28
CA ALA A 614 -28.14 36.43 14.05
C ALA A 614 -29.10 35.48 13.31
N ASN A 615 -30.28 35.99 12.95
CA ASN A 615 -31.26 35.33 12.09
C ASN A 615 -31.18 35.94 10.67
N GLY A 616 -30.18 35.55 9.87
CA GLY A 616 -29.97 36.08 8.52
C GLY A 616 -28.64 35.66 7.87
N THR A 617 -28.42 36.02 6.61
CA THR A 617 -27.23 35.64 5.81
C THR A 617 -26.27 36.80 5.52
N HIS A 618 -26.53 38.00 6.04
CA HIS A 618 -25.68 39.18 5.82
C HIS A 618 -24.35 39.06 6.58
N GLY A 619 -23.28 39.54 5.97
CA GLY A 619 -21.91 39.51 6.52
C GLY A 619 -21.71 40.50 7.68
N LEU A 620 -20.63 40.31 8.44
CA LEU A 620 -20.24 41.17 9.57
C LEU A 620 -20.01 42.62 9.15
N ASP A 621 -19.46 42.82 7.96
CA ASP A 621 -19.14 44.09 7.33
C ASP A 621 -20.37 44.94 7.02
N TYR A 622 -21.55 44.32 6.92
CA TYR A 622 -22.82 45.04 6.74
C TYR A 622 -23.40 45.58 8.06
N ILE A 623 -23.01 44.99 9.20
CA ILE A 623 -23.66 45.23 10.50
C ILE A 623 -22.74 46.02 11.44
N LEU A 624 -21.44 45.73 11.45
CA LEU A 624 -20.46 46.42 12.28
C LEU A 624 -19.99 47.70 11.61
N SER A 625 -19.81 48.76 12.39
CA SER A 625 -19.11 49.96 11.92
C SER A 625 -17.65 49.67 11.57
N GLU A 626 -17.00 50.58 10.84
CA GLU A 626 -15.57 50.44 10.48
C GLU A 626 -14.69 50.29 11.73
N GLY A 627 -14.98 51.06 12.79
CA GLY A 627 -14.24 50.99 14.05
C GLY A 627 -14.43 49.67 14.78
N GLU A 628 -15.66 49.18 14.89
CA GLU A 628 -15.97 47.88 15.52
C GLU A 628 -15.36 46.71 14.73
N THR A 629 -15.42 46.78 13.40
CA THR A 629 -14.75 45.85 12.49
C THR A 629 -13.25 45.81 12.76
N ARG A 630 -12.61 46.98 12.93
CA ARG A 630 -11.18 47.07 13.23
C ARG A 630 -10.84 46.47 14.60
N ILE A 631 -11.66 46.71 15.62
CA ILE A 631 -11.49 46.14 16.96
C ILE A 631 -11.65 44.61 16.95
N ALA A 632 -12.67 44.11 16.26
CA ALA A 632 -12.89 42.68 16.06
C ALA A 632 -11.69 42.01 15.36
N ALA A 633 -11.20 42.63 14.28
CA ALA A 633 -10.06 42.13 13.54
C ALA A 633 -8.75 42.20 14.34
N LEU A 634 -8.54 43.24 15.13
CA LEU A 634 -7.39 43.36 16.03
C LEU A 634 -7.44 42.30 17.14
N ALA A 635 -8.61 42.04 17.72
CA ALA A 635 -8.80 40.97 18.70
C ALA A 635 -8.49 39.59 18.10
N ALA A 636 -8.98 39.31 16.89
CA ALA A 636 -8.69 38.08 16.14
C ALA A 636 -7.20 37.93 15.85
N PHE A 637 -6.56 38.99 15.36
CA PHE A 637 -5.12 39.02 15.11
C PHE A 637 -4.31 38.74 16.38
N LEU A 638 -4.62 39.42 17.49
CA LEU A 638 -3.92 39.20 18.76
C LEU A 638 -4.15 37.79 19.31
N ALA A 639 -5.36 37.25 19.23
CA ALA A 639 -5.67 35.90 19.69
C ALA A 639 -4.97 34.80 18.89
N ASP A 640 -4.83 34.99 17.57
CA ASP A 640 -4.16 34.07 16.66
C ASP A 640 -2.64 34.07 16.93
N THR A 641 -2.07 35.28 17.00
CA THR A 641 -0.62 35.46 17.12
C THR A 641 -0.07 35.15 18.51
N THR A 642 -0.82 35.45 19.58
CA THR A 642 -0.44 35.11 20.96
C THR A 642 -0.55 33.61 21.25
N GLY A 643 -1.34 32.85 20.49
CA GLY A 643 -1.42 31.40 20.61
C GLY A 643 -0.11 30.67 20.28
N SER A 644 0.83 31.35 19.61
CA SER A 644 2.07 30.75 19.13
C SER A 644 3.14 30.50 20.20
N ASN A 645 2.96 31.05 21.41
CA ASN A 645 3.97 31.14 22.48
C ASN A 645 5.36 31.64 22.04
N GLN A 646 5.43 32.26 20.86
CA GLN A 646 6.64 32.86 20.32
C GLN A 646 6.71 34.32 20.76
N LEU A 647 7.80 34.69 21.44
CA LEU A 647 8.09 36.08 21.79
C LEU A 647 8.73 36.80 20.58
N ALA A 648 7.90 37.11 19.58
CA ALA A 648 8.29 37.86 18.40
C ALA A 648 7.65 39.26 18.35
N PRO A 649 8.22 40.21 17.59
CA PRO A 649 7.73 41.58 17.51
C PRO A 649 6.32 41.68 16.93
N PHE A 650 5.53 42.60 17.46
CA PHE A 650 4.32 43.12 16.83
C PHE A 650 4.57 44.46 16.17
N ILE A 651 4.12 44.59 14.93
CA ILE A 651 4.23 45.80 14.14
C ILE A 651 2.82 46.26 13.78
N PHE A 652 2.47 47.50 14.12
CA PHE A 652 1.16 48.08 13.85
C PHE A 652 1.32 49.28 12.92
N ASP A 653 0.63 49.30 11.77
CA ASP A 653 0.56 50.44 10.85
C ASP A 653 -0.81 51.13 10.99
N ASP A 654 -0.83 52.28 11.65
CA ASP A 654 -2.02 53.06 12.02
C ASP A 654 -3.12 52.21 12.71
N PRO A 655 -2.86 51.66 13.92
CA PRO A 655 -3.80 50.75 14.60
C PRO A 655 -5.13 51.39 15.04
N ILE A 656 -5.20 52.72 15.10
CA ILE A 656 -6.36 53.46 15.64
C ILE A 656 -7.12 54.31 14.60
N SER A 657 -7.00 54.02 13.31
CA SER A 657 -7.77 54.75 12.31
C SER A 657 -9.27 54.43 12.44
N SER A 658 -10.12 55.46 12.36
CA SER A 658 -11.59 55.33 12.40
C SER A 658 -12.14 54.72 13.70
N LEU A 659 -11.40 54.82 14.80
CA LEU A 659 -11.87 54.43 16.14
C LEU A 659 -12.46 55.63 16.89
N ASP A 660 -13.44 55.37 17.74
CA ASP A 660 -13.87 56.36 18.74
C ASP A 660 -12.86 56.43 19.90
N GLN A 661 -13.03 57.44 20.75
CA GLN A 661 -12.08 57.73 21.83
C GLN A 661 -11.95 56.58 22.86
N ASP A 662 -13.05 55.87 23.14
CA ASP A 662 -13.03 54.77 24.13
C ASP A 662 -12.27 53.56 23.59
N PHE A 663 -12.45 53.22 22.31
CA PHE A 663 -11.66 52.20 21.64
C PHE A 663 -10.19 52.60 21.49
N GLU A 664 -9.88 53.87 21.17
CA GLU A 664 -8.50 54.36 21.11
C GLU A 664 -7.74 54.10 22.41
N GLU A 665 -8.32 54.51 23.55
CA GLU A 665 -7.69 54.36 24.86
C GLU A 665 -7.46 52.88 25.19
N LYS A 666 -8.43 52.00 24.90
CA LYS A 666 -8.30 50.56 25.14
C LYS A 666 -7.27 49.89 24.25
N VAL A 667 -7.19 50.29 22.98
CA VAL A 667 -6.15 49.82 22.06
C VAL A 667 -4.77 50.23 22.58
N VAL A 668 -4.58 51.51 22.95
CA VAL A 668 -3.30 51.98 23.47
C VAL A 668 -2.91 51.27 24.77
N GLU A 669 -3.84 51.12 25.72
CA GLU A 669 -3.62 50.31 26.94
C GLU A 669 -3.16 48.89 26.60
N ARG A 670 -3.78 48.26 25.60
CA ARG A 670 -3.40 46.92 25.17
C ARG A 670 -2.03 46.86 24.51
N LEU A 671 -1.70 47.83 23.65
CA LEU A 671 -0.40 47.90 22.97
C LEU A 671 0.75 48.09 23.97
N VAL A 672 0.57 48.94 24.98
CA VAL A 672 1.54 49.10 26.07
C VAL A 672 1.67 47.79 26.86
N ALA A 673 0.56 47.11 27.15
CA ALA A 673 0.60 45.81 27.84
C ALA A 673 1.32 44.70 27.08
N LEU A 674 1.19 44.66 25.76
CA LEU A 674 1.92 43.71 24.95
C LEU A 674 3.44 43.91 25.06
N SER A 675 3.88 45.16 25.25
CA SER A 675 5.31 45.52 25.32
C SER A 675 6.06 44.95 26.54
N GLU A 676 5.35 44.46 27.56
CA GLU A 676 5.98 43.79 28.71
C GLU A 676 6.65 42.48 28.31
N THR A 677 6.07 41.76 27.35
CA THR A 677 6.50 40.40 26.98
C THR A 677 7.29 40.35 25.68
N ARG A 678 7.10 41.33 24.79
CA ARG A 678 7.66 41.33 23.43
C ARG A 678 7.81 42.75 22.89
N GLN A 679 8.54 42.90 21.80
CA GLN A 679 8.64 44.19 21.11
C GLN A 679 7.33 44.58 20.41
N VAL A 680 6.95 45.85 20.53
CA VAL A 680 5.79 46.49 19.88
C VAL A 680 6.30 47.73 19.14
N ILE A 681 6.11 47.74 17.82
CA ILE A 681 6.50 48.83 16.91
C ILE A 681 5.22 49.41 16.33
N ILE A 682 4.99 50.70 16.54
CA ILE A 682 3.77 51.39 16.09
C ILE A 682 4.17 52.47 15.10
N PHE A 683 3.63 52.41 13.89
CA PHE A 683 3.65 53.51 12.93
C PHE A 683 2.35 54.29 13.05
N THR A 684 2.43 55.61 13.23
CA THR A 684 1.20 56.43 13.27
C THR A 684 1.36 57.84 12.69
N HIS A 685 0.29 58.41 12.16
CA HIS A 685 0.23 59.83 11.85
C HIS A 685 -0.47 60.69 12.92
N ARG A 686 -1.02 60.07 13.96
CA ARG A 686 -1.82 60.75 14.98
C ARG A 686 -0.98 61.09 16.20
N LEU A 687 -0.79 62.38 16.46
CA LEU A 687 -0.12 62.87 17.68
C LEU A 687 -0.89 62.51 18.95
N SER A 688 -2.22 62.35 18.87
CA SER A 688 -3.04 61.89 19.98
C SER A 688 -2.63 60.48 20.46
N LEU A 689 -2.27 59.56 19.56
CA LEU A 689 -1.77 58.23 19.93
C LEU A 689 -0.44 58.34 20.68
N VAL A 690 0.47 59.20 20.22
CA VAL A 690 1.77 59.42 20.87
C VAL A 690 1.55 59.89 22.31
N ALA A 691 0.71 60.91 22.50
CA ALA A 691 0.38 61.45 23.83
C ALA A 691 -0.32 60.40 24.72
N GLN A 692 -1.24 59.60 24.17
CA GLN A 692 -1.91 58.52 24.90
C GLN A 692 -0.92 57.42 25.33
N VAL A 693 0.01 57.01 24.46
CA VAL A 693 1.04 56.01 24.78
C VAL A 693 1.92 56.49 25.94
N GLU A 694 2.41 57.73 25.90
CA GLU A 694 3.20 58.30 26.99
C GLU A 694 2.40 58.40 28.30
N ALA A 695 1.12 58.80 28.22
CA ALA A 695 0.25 58.91 29.39
C ALA A 695 -0.01 57.54 30.05
N VAL A 696 -0.30 56.51 29.26
CA VAL A 696 -0.51 55.13 29.76
C VAL A 696 0.78 54.57 30.35
N ALA A 697 1.92 54.75 29.66
CA ALA A 697 3.22 54.30 30.16
C ALA A 697 3.58 54.94 31.52
N LYS A 698 3.34 56.26 31.67
CA LYS A 698 3.55 56.98 32.94
C LYS A 698 2.60 56.53 34.05
N LYS A 699 1.33 56.29 33.72
CA LYS A 699 0.35 55.73 34.67
C LYS A 699 0.80 54.36 35.15
N TRP A 700 1.25 53.50 34.26
CA TRP A 700 1.77 52.17 34.60
C TRP A 700 2.99 52.22 35.51
N GLU A 701 3.94 53.11 35.23
CA GLU A 701 5.12 53.31 36.07
C GLU A 701 4.77 53.76 37.50
N SER A 702 3.64 54.44 37.68
CA SER A 702 3.16 54.87 39.02
C SER A 702 2.48 53.76 39.84
N ILE A 703 2.17 52.61 39.24
CA ILE A 703 1.50 51.49 39.92
C ILE A 703 2.57 50.59 40.55
N PRO A 704 2.57 50.39 41.89
CA PRO A 704 3.54 49.51 42.55
C PRO A 704 3.50 48.09 42.00
N GLY A 705 4.66 47.54 41.65
CA GLY A 705 4.81 46.17 41.15
C GLY A 705 4.66 45.99 39.64
N MET A 706 4.29 47.03 38.88
CA MET A 706 4.28 47.00 37.41
C MET A 706 5.67 47.28 36.82
N PRO A 707 6.05 46.64 35.70
CA PRO A 707 7.31 46.92 35.01
C PRO A 707 7.30 48.32 34.38
N SER A 708 8.40 49.08 34.52
CA SER A 708 8.54 50.39 33.88
C SER A 708 8.69 50.22 32.36
N VAL A 709 7.71 50.74 31.61
CA VAL A 709 7.72 50.78 30.15
C VAL A 709 8.09 52.19 29.70
N LYS A 710 9.21 52.34 28.99
CA LYS A 710 9.66 53.63 28.45
C LYS A 710 9.56 53.64 26.92
N PRO A 711 8.54 54.26 26.32
CA PRO A 711 8.40 54.28 24.86
C PRO A 711 9.59 54.99 24.19
N THR A 712 10.09 54.43 23.10
CA THR A 712 11.03 55.10 22.20
C THR A 712 10.23 55.84 21.13
N LEU A 713 10.31 57.16 21.11
CA LEU A 713 9.60 57.99 20.14
C LEU A 713 10.56 58.39 19.01
N THR A 714 10.16 58.20 17.76
CA THR A 714 10.95 58.56 16.58
C THR A 714 10.05 59.25 15.57
N SER A 715 10.40 60.47 15.18
CA SER A 715 9.64 61.21 14.18
C SER A 715 10.25 61.01 12.78
N LEU A 716 9.41 60.75 11.78
CA LEU A 716 9.78 60.73 10.38
C LEU A 716 9.28 61.99 9.69
N GLN A 717 10.19 62.60 8.92
CA GLN A 717 9.93 63.80 8.14
C GLN A 717 10.06 63.51 6.64
N ARG A 718 9.48 64.43 5.87
CA ARG A 718 9.59 64.50 4.41
C ARG A 718 10.18 65.86 4.06
N MET A 719 11.22 65.87 3.23
CA MET A 719 11.77 67.07 2.63
C MET A 719 11.51 67.02 1.13
N ALA A 720 10.59 67.86 0.65
CA ALA A 720 10.16 67.90 -0.75
C ALA A 720 9.76 66.50 -1.31
N LYS A 721 10.56 65.92 -2.19
CA LYS A 721 10.29 64.61 -2.81
C LYS A 721 10.89 63.44 -2.02
N THR A 722 11.68 63.71 -0.97
CA THR A 722 12.41 62.68 -0.20
C THR A 722 11.72 62.43 1.13
N ALA A 723 11.35 61.17 1.38
CA ALA A 723 10.73 60.70 2.61
C ALA A 723 11.69 59.83 3.44
N GLY A 724 11.23 59.37 4.62
CA GLY A 724 11.97 58.45 5.48
C GLY A 724 13.17 59.08 6.19
N ILE A 725 13.13 60.39 6.42
CA ILE A 725 14.17 61.11 7.14
C ILE A 725 13.83 61.06 8.62
N VAL A 726 14.68 60.43 9.44
CA VAL A 726 14.54 60.47 10.90
C VAL A 726 14.84 61.88 11.37
N ALA A 727 13.86 62.50 12.03
CA ALA A 727 14.01 63.83 12.59
C ALA A 727 15.00 63.79 13.76
N THR A 728 15.90 64.76 13.80
CA THR A 728 16.64 65.08 15.03
C THR A 728 15.67 65.69 16.03
N ALA A 729 15.75 65.28 17.30
CA ALA A 729 14.91 65.84 18.35
C ALA A 729 15.07 67.36 18.41
N SER A 730 13.95 68.07 18.29
CA SER A 730 13.90 69.54 18.37
C SER A 730 13.53 70.00 19.77
N ALA A 731 13.58 71.32 20.03
CA ALA A 731 13.05 71.93 21.25
C ALA A 731 11.57 71.53 21.51
N ARG A 732 10.80 71.26 20.44
CA ARG A 732 9.41 70.80 20.53
C ARG A 732 9.28 69.38 21.08
N ASP A 733 10.28 68.53 20.87
CA ASP A 733 10.25 67.11 21.26
C ASP A 733 10.85 66.87 22.66
N LEU A 734 11.78 67.72 23.10
CA LEU A 734 12.52 67.56 24.36
C LEU A 734 11.81 68.18 25.58
N LYS A 735 11.99 67.58 26.77
CA LYS A 735 11.57 68.23 28.03
C LYS A 735 12.34 69.54 28.25
N PRO A 736 11.76 70.55 28.94
CA PRO A 736 12.37 71.86 29.08
C PRO A 736 13.84 71.82 29.51
N GLU A 737 14.20 71.03 30.52
CA GLU A 737 15.58 70.94 31.03
C GLU A 737 16.57 70.42 29.96
N SER A 738 16.14 69.43 29.18
CA SER A 738 16.98 68.85 28.12
C SER A 738 17.06 69.75 26.89
N ALA A 739 15.97 70.47 26.60
CA ALA A 739 15.92 71.42 25.50
C ALA A 739 16.80 72.66 25.78
N VAL A 740 16.75 73.21 27.00
CA VAL A 740 17.63 74.30 27.46
C VAL A 740 19.09 73.87 27.35
N ARG A 741 19.44 72.67 27.85
CA ARG A 741 20.79 72.14 27.72
C ARG A 741 21.21 72.00 26.25
N GLY A 742 20.30 71.54 25.39
CA GLY A 742 20.54 71.44 23.95
C GLY A 742 20.87 72.77 23.29
N LEU A 743 20.19 73.86 23.69
CA LEU A 743 20.51 75.23 23.24
C LEU A 743 21.89 75.67 23.70
N ILE A 744 22.24 75.44 24.97
CA ILE A 744 23.55 75.78 25.54
C ILE A 744 24.67 75.01 24.81
N ASP A 745 24.58 73.69 24.79
CA ASP A 745 25.66 72.84 24.32
C ASP A 745 25.88 72.97 22.80
N ASN A 746 24.81 73.24 22.03
CA ASN A 746 24.87 73.25 20.57
C ASN A 746 24.68 74.64 19.95
N ALA A 747 23.53 75.29 20.19
CA ALA A 747 23.16 76.51 19.47
C ALA A 747 24.07 77.68 19.89
N ILE A 748 24.23 77.91 21.19
CA ILE A 748 25.09 78.97 21.75
C ILE A 748 26.56 78.71 21.36
N THR A 749 27.05 77.47 21.51
CA THR A 749 28.42 77.11 21.09
C THR A 749 28.69 77.44 19.62
N ARG A 750 27.72 77.16 18.73
CA ARG A 750 27.86 77.49 17.29
C ARG A 750 27.73 78.98 17.03
N LEU A 751 26.83 79.69 17.71
CA LEU A 751 26.68 81.14 17.62
C LEU A 751 27.97 81.85 18.02
N LYS A 752 28.63 81.42 19.12
CA LYS A 752 29.96 81.92 19.51
C LYS A 752 30.97 81.75 18.39
N LYS A 753 31.02 80.56 17.78
CA LYS A 753 31.91 80.28 16.66
C LYS A 753 31.61 81.14 15.43
N HIS A 754 30.34 81.35 15.07
CA HIS A 754 29.99 82.22 13.93
C HIS A 754 30.33 83.69 14.22
N GLN A 755 30.12 84.15 15.46
CA GLN A 755 30.48 85.50 15.90
C GLN A 755 32.00 85.73 15.87
N GLU A 756 32.79 84.78 16.38
CA GLU A 756 34.27 84.80 16.33
C GLU A 756 34.79 84.84 14.88
N ASN A 757 34.12 84.15 13.96
CA ASN A 757 34.48 84.10 12.54
C ASN A 757 33.88 85.26 11.72
N ALA A 758 33.13 86.19 12.33
CA ALA A 758 32.38 87.24 11.65
C ALA A 758 31.47 86.73 10.51
N ASP A 759 30.91 85.54 10.68
CA ASP A 759 30.00 84.88 9.74
C ASP A 759 28.55 85.34 9.98
N VAL A 760 28.24 86.55 9.51
CA VAL A 760 26.98 87.27 9.80
C VAL A 760 25.76 86.47 9.34
N ASP A 761 25.76 85.95 8.11
CA ASP A 761 24.59 85.27 7.54
C ASP A 761 24.23 83.99 8.33
N ALA A 762 25.24 83.18 8.69
CA ALA A 762 25.01 81.98 9.47
C ALA A 762 24.64 82.30 10.93
N TYR A 763 25.22 83.37 11.48
CA TYR A 763 24.89 83.85 12.82
C TYR A 763 23.43 84.30 12.91
N GLU A 764 22.95 85.13 11.97
CA GLU A 764 21.56 85.62 11.97
C GLU A 764 20.55 84.48 11.75
N ALA A 765 20.82 83.58 10.79
CA ALA A 765 19.94 82.44 10.51
C ALA A 765 19.84 81.49 11.72
N LEU A 766 20.96 81.13 12.34
CA LEU A 766 20.98 80.29 13.53
C LEU A 766 20.40 81.02 14.74
N GLY A 767 20.67 82.32 14.90
CA GLY A 767 20.20 83.15 16.00
C GLY A 767 18.68 83.23 16.01
N LYS A 768 18.07 83.50 14.85
CA LYS A 768 16.60 83.47 14.70
C LYS A 768 16.02 82.10 15.06
N SER A 769 16.63 81.02 14.59
CA SER A 769 16.20 79.65 14.94
C SER A 769 16.33 79.37 16.44
N ALA A 770 17.43 79.81 17.07
CA ALA A 770 17.69 79.62 18.49
C ALA A 770 16.71 80.40 19.36
N CYS A 771 16.38 81.64 18.98
CA CYS A 771 15.33 82.43 19.64
C CYS A 771 13.95 81.78 19.54
N SER A 772 13.60 81.25 18.36
CA SER A 772 12.36 80.51 18.15
C SER A 772 12.29 79.25 19.02
N ASP A 773 13.36 78.47 19.05
CA ASP A 773 13.47 77.29 19.90
C ASP A 773 13.41 77.66 21.39
N PHE A 774 14.06 78.76 21.81
CA PHE A 774 13.99 79.24 23.19
C PHE A 774 12.56 79.67 23.57
N ARG A 775 11.87 80.38 22.69
CA ARG A 775 10.46 80.77 22.89
C ARG A 775 9.56 79.55 23.07
N ILE A 776 9.78 78.50 22.30
CA ILE A 776 9.08 77.20 22.46
C ILE A 776 9.39 76.57 23.83
N ILE A 777 10.65 76.61 24.26
CA ILE A 777 11.07 76.05 25.55
C ILE A 777 10.42 76.77 26.72
N VAL A 778 10.33 78.11 26.68
CA VAL A 778 9.61 78.89 27.70
C VAL A 778 8.15 78.47 27.75
N GLU A 779 7.50 78.30 26.59
CA GLU A 779 6.13 77.80 26.50
C GLU A 779 5.95 76.40 27.13
N LYS A 780 6.89 75.49 26.84
CA LYS A 780 6.88 74.15 27.43
C LYS A 780 7.20 74.17 28.92
N THR A 781 7.96 75.15 29.39
CA THR A 781 8.23 75.35 30.81
C THR A 781 6.94 75.67 31.57
N ILE A 782 6.03 76.44 30.96
CA ILE A 782 4.70 76.67 31.51
C ILE A 782 3.94 75.35 31.66
N GLU A 783 3.89 74.53 30.60
CA GLU A 783 3.14 73.26 30.59
C GLU A 783 3.70 72.22 31.59
N PHE A 784 5.01 71.98 31.54
CA PHE A 784 5.63 70.88 32.28
C PHE A 784 6.07 71.24 33.70
N ILE A 785 6.46 72.50 33.94
CA ILE A 785 7.10 72.93 35.19
C ILE A 785 6.14 73.81 35.98
N LEU A 786 5.69 74.94 35.43
CA LEU A 786 4.82 75.90 36.13
C LEU A 786 3.46 75.27 36.48
N LEU A 787 2.82 74.62 35.50
CA LEU A 787 1.57 73.89 35.67
C LEU A 787 1.78 72.42 36.09
N ALA A 788 3.01 72.00 36.34
CA ALA A 788 3.38 70.66 36.80
C ALA A 788 2.73 69.50 36.00
N ASP A 789 2.54 69.66 34.68
CA ASP A 789 1.91 68.67 33.81
C ASP A 789 0.47 68.31 34.28
N VAL A 790 -0.25 69.28 34.88
CA VAL A 790 -1.68 69.23 35.21
C VAL A 790 -2.51 69.37 33.94
N VAL A 791 -2.17 70.33 33.07
CA VAL A 791 -2.74 70.50 31.74
C VAL A 791 -1.65 70.18 30.72
N GLY A 792 -2.00 69.46 29.66
CA GLY A 792 -1.07 69.22 28.56
C GLY A 792 -1.79 69.04 27.22
N ARG A 793 -1.12 69.40 26.13
CA ARG A 793 -1.69 69.32 24.78
C ARG A 793 -2.01 67.87 24.41
N PHE A 794 -3.15 67.65 23.75
CA PHE A 794 -3.62 66.33 23.30
C PHE A 794 -3.90 65.29 24.41
N ARG A 795 -3.97 65.72 25.70
CA ARG A 795 -4.39 64.87 26.82
C ARG A 795 -5.85 65.13 27.17
N ARG A 796 -6.64 64.06 27.33
CA ARG A 796 -8.05 64.12 27.77
C ARG A 796 -8.20 64.52 29.24
N ALA A 797 -7.39 63.93 30.11
CA ALA A 797 -7.50 64.12 31.55
C ALA A 797 -6.70 65.34 32.04
N ILE A 798 -7.33 66.15 32.89
CA ILE A 798 -6.64 67.11 33.76
C ILE A 798 -6.01 66.32 34.91
N ASN A 799 -4.69 66.42 35.06
CA ASN A 799 -3.93 65.55 35.96
C ASN A 799 -3.76 66.19 37.34
N THR A 800 -4.66 65.89 38.26
CA THR A 800 -4.68 66.50 39.61
C THR A 800 -3.90 65.71 40.65
N GLN A 801 -3.85 64.38 40.52
CA GLN A 801 -3.26 63.49 41.52
C GLN A 801 -1.74 63.70 41.66
N GLY A 802 -1.30 64.06 42.88
CA GLY A 802 0.12 64.28 43.18
C GLY A 802 0.76 65.47 42.46
N LYS A 803 -0.04 66.34 41.82
CA LYS A 803 0.44 67.44 40.98
C LYS A 803 -0.21 68.78 41.23
N LEU A 804 -1.52 68.82 41.52
CA LEU A 804 -2.23 70.09 41.63
C LEU A 804 -1.66 71.01 42.71
N HIS A 805 -1.22 70.44 43.85
CA HIS A 805 -0.54 71.18 44.93
C HIS A 805 0.77 71.83 44.47
N LYS A 806 1.42 71.35 43.42
CA LYS A 806 2.66 71.94 42.90
C LYS A 806 2.42 73.26 42.17
N VAL A 807 1.21 73.47 41.65
CA VAL A 807 0.81 74.75 41.06
C VAL A 807 0.73 75.85 42.13
N ALA A 808 0.50 75.48 43.40
CA ALA A 808 0.53 76.44 44.51
C ALA A 808 1.92 77.04 44.77
N LYS A 809 2.99 76.47 44.20
CA LYS A 809 4.36 77.01 44.29
C LYS A 809 4.59 78.25 43.41
N VAL A 810 3.67 78.52 42.49
CA VAL A 810 3.76 79.62 41.54
C VAL A 810 3.54 80.94 42.26
N THR A 811 4.51 81.84 42.14
CA THR A 811 4.46 83.19 42.69
C THR A 811 4.25 84.21 41.57
N ASN A 812 3.89 85.44 41.94
CA ASN A 812 3.77 86.52 40.95
C ASN A 812 5.11 86.83 40.26
N GLU A 813 6.24 86.68 40.96
CA GLU A 813 7.58 86.87 40.39
C GLU A 813 7.89 85.83 39.30
N ASP A 814 7.43 84.59 39.46
CA ASP A 814 7.57 83.56 38.42
C ASP A 814 6.78 83.90 37.16
N CYS A 815 5.55 84.38 37.33
CA CYS A 815 4.73 84.81 36.20
C CYS A 815 5.39 85.97 35.46
N LEU A 816 5.87 86.99 36.18
CA LEU A 816 6.56 88.14 35.59
C LEU A 816 7.84 87.73 34.86
N PHE A 817 8.62 86.81 35.42
CA PHE A 817 9.83 86.29 34.77
C PHE A 817 9.52 85.55 33.46
N ILE A 818 8.52 84.67 33.48
CA ILE A 818 8.11 83.95 32.27
C ILE A 818 7.50 84.91 31.25
N ASP A 819 6.64 85.85 31.66
CA ASP A 819 6.01 86.84 30.78
C ASP A 819 7.06 87.77 30.13
N ASP A 820 8.11 88.16 30.85
CA ASP A 820 9.24 88.92 30.30
C ASP A 820 9.94 88.13 29.18
N LEU A 821 10.34 86.88 29.44
CA LEU A 821 10.95 86.02 28.44
C LEU A 821 10.02 85.77 27.24
N MET A 822 8.75 85.47 27.50
CA MET A 822 7.74 85.29 26.46
C MET A 822 7.63 86.54 25.58
N THR A 823 7.60 87.72 26.18
CA THR A 823 7.46 89.00 25.47
C THR A 823 8.69 89.29 24.62
N ARG A 824 9.89 89.27 25.22
CA ARG A 824 11.15 89.59 24.54
C ARG A 824 11.43 88.66 23.37
N TYR A 825 11.12 87.37 23.50
CA TYR A 825 11.40 86.40 22.44
C TYR A 825 10.25 86.23 21.43
N SER A 826 9.06 86.79 21.67
CA SER A 826 7.97 86.78 20.67
C SER A 826 8.25 87.69 19.47
N VAL A 827 9.15 88.67 19.60
CA VAL A 827 9.57 89.56 18.50
C VAL A 827 10.14 88.79 17.30
N PHE A 828 10.76 87.63 17.55
CA PHE A 828 11.36 86.79 16.51
C PHE A 828 10.34 85.91 15.76
N GLU A 829 9.11 85.81 16.26
CA GLU A 829 8.00 85.02 15.68
C GLU A 829 7.03 85.88 14.85
N HIS A 830 7.01 87.19 15.07
CA HIS A 830 6.04 88.12 14.46
C HIS A 830 6.71 89.14 13.54
N ALA A 831 5.98 89.58 12.51
CA ALA A 831 6.42 90.68 11.66
C ALA A 831 6.51 91.98 12.50
N GLN A 832 7.63 92.69 12.37
CA GLN A 832 7.86 93.97 13.04
C GLN A 832 7.48 95.13 12.12
N SER A 833 7.20 96.31 12.69
CA SER A 833 6.91 97.52 11.90
C SER A 833 8.17 98.01 11.18
N ASP A 834 7.99 98.69 10.04
CA ASP A 834 9.10 99.27 9.26
C ASP A 834 9.87 100.35 10.04
N GLU A 835 9.29 100.90 11.10
CA GLU A 835 9.90 101.89 12.01
C GLU A 835 10.83 101.25 13.06
N LEU A 836 10.81 99.91 13.21
CA LEU A 836 11.61 99.17 14.17
C LEU A 836 12.50 98.16 13.41
N SER A 837 13.76 98.51 13.17
CA SER A 837 14.73 97.57 12.59
C SER A 837 14.85 96.35 13.49
N SER A 838 14.73 95.13 12.94
CA SER A 838 14.96 93.90 13.71
C SER A 838 16.38 93.94 14.30
N SER A 839 16.50 94.13 15.61
CA SER A 839 17.81 94.14 16.27
C SER A 839 18.46 92.77 16.12
N ALA A 840 19.72 92.73 15.74
CA ALA A 840 20.50 91.50 15.72
C ALA A 840 20.49 90.86 17.12
N LEU A 841 20.53 89.53 17.19
CA LEU A 841 20.61 88.82 18.45
C LEU A 841 21.91 89.20 19.19
N GLU A 842 21.80 89.79 20.37
CA GLU A 842 22.93 89.99 21.28
C GLU A 842 23.22 88.66 22.01
N LEU A 843 24.34 88.01 21.68
CA LEU A 843 24.62 86.64 22.13
C LEU A 843 24.78 86.53 23.65
N ASP A 844 25.38 87.53 24.28
CA ASP A 844 25.59 87.61 25.72
C ASP A 844 24.26 87.74 26.48
N VAL A 845 23.33 88.56 25.97
CA VAL A 845 21.96 88.67 26.49
C VAL A 845 21.22 87.35 26.34
N PHE A 846 21.28 86.75 25.15
CA PHE A 846 20.62 85.46 24.88
C PHE A 846 21.16 84.33 25.78
N GLU A 847 22.47 84.21 25.90
CA GLU A 847 23.11 83.21 26.76
C GLU A 847 22.74 83.43 28.23
N ALA A 848 22.73 84.68 28.70
CA ALA A 848 22.31 85.01 30.06
C ALA A 848 20.86 84.60 30.33
N ASP A 849 19.94 84.83 29.39
CA ASP A 849 18.53 84.44 29.53
C ASP A 849 18.34 82.92 29.52
N VAL A 850 19.03 82.20 28.65
CA VAL A 850 18.97 80.73 28.59
C VAL A 850 19.48 80.12 29.89
N LEU A 851 20.56 80.67 30.45
CA LEU A 851 21.11 80.27 31.76
C LEU A 851 20.18 80.68 32.91
N ALA A 852 19.55 81.85 32.84
CA ALA A 852 18.56 82.30 33.81
C ALA A 852 17.36 81.35 33.85
N LEU A 853 16.84 80.92 32.69
CA LEU A 853 15.78 79.93 32.62
C LEU A 853 16.24 78.57 33.17
N GLN A 854 17.46 78.12 32.85
CA GLN A 854 18.02 76.89 33.41
C GLN A 854 18.04 76.92 34.94
N LYS A 855 18.53 78.03 35.50
CA LYS A 855 18.63 78.26 36.94
C LYS A 855 17.23 78.33 37.57
N TRP A 856 16.32 79.09 36.98
CA TRP A 856 14.94 79.22 37.44
C TRP A 856 14.23 77.86 37.49
N ILE A 857 14.40 77.01 36.47
CA ILE A 857 13.84 75.66 36.44
C ILE A 857 14.34 74.82 37.63
N ALA A 858 15.64 74.88 37.92
CA ALA A 858 16.23 74.14 39.04
C ALA A 858 15.73 74.66 40.40
N GLU A 859 15.69 75.99 40.57
CA GLU A 859 15.21 76.63 41.79
C GLU A 859 13.73 76.32 42.04
N PHE A 860 12.86 76.53 41.05
CA PHE A 860 11.43 76.23 41.14
C PHE A 860 11.18 74.75 41.47
N GLY A 861 11.93 73.84 40.82
CA GLY A 861 11.84 72.41 41.08
C GLY A 861 12.18 72.02 42.53
N SER A 862 13.08 72.76 43.17
CA SER A 862 13.55 72.53 44.54
C SER A 862 12.68 73.15 45.65
N ARG A 863 11.75 74.07 45.30
CA ARG A 863 10.89 74.74 46.29
C ARG A 863 10.05 73.70 47.04
N ALA A 864 10.01 73.81 48.37
CA ALA A 864 9.09 73.01 49.18
C ALA A 864 7.65 73.36 48.79
N SER A 865 6.79 72.33 48.72
CA SER A 865 5.35 72.49 48.49
C SER A 865 4.62 72.93 49.74
#